data_AF-A0A2A5VU46-F1
#
_entry.id   AF-A0A2A5VU46-F1
#
_cell.length_a   1.000
_cell.length_b   1.000
_cell.length_c   1.000
_cell.angle_alpha   90.00
_cell.angle_beta   90.00
_cell.angle_gamma   90.00
#
_symmetry.space_group_name_H-M   'P 1'
#
loop_
_entity.id
_entity.type
_entity.pdbx_description
1 polymer ?
#
loop_
_entity_poly.entity_id
_entity_poly.type
_entity_poly.pdbx_seq_one_letter_code
_entity_poly.pdbx_strand_id
1 'polypeptide(L)'
;MSARDAAKIPKRIESIKFGLMDPNEIRKMSSVEIKTADTYKDDGHAYKQGLMDPKMGVIDPGIRCETCGNKHEECPSHFGHIALELPILHIGFTNLIKTSLKSTCNTCSKILLHSSAETHPLDPEKSEQDYYRDRVHDIIIKHGVGSREFKTIIKDIEKECSSKKRTICMHCGSEQGKIMLDKPSTFKEKKADKGEHKLNARDIREWLERIPDEHLIFLGMNKDSSRPEWTIMKVLPVPPITVRPSITLDSGDRSEDDLTHKLVDVLRINQRLRENRDAGAPQLIVEDLWELLQYHCTTYFDNQTSGIPPARHRSGRPLKTLAQRLKGKEGRFRSNLSGKRVNFCARTVISPDPNLGINEVGVPEKTAKELTVPIRVTSRNREQLRQMVLRGPDVHPGVNYIMRGDHFRVRITDKTKYIWSGFRCLNPECDCGSEDEPYAGYRPDLNEVLHAPNFLPGLELKRQMRRNAIGDLEEEWAVDLEATILNLKGEDAKGQSLKEDDPKAIIHNRWKWEHSNPNEYFPDHLEVSCPHCGSPEIEDEYGGTYSTEIEDRLSTLDREGNPKPGVIVERHLIDGDVAIFNRQPSLHRMSMMVHEIRVMPGKTFRFNLADCTPYNADFDGDEMNLHVIQSEEARAEAKILMRVQEHIITPRYGGSVIGGIHDHISGAYLLTHGDRILPKNLVLEILGAIDWVGDLPEEVQVDGTVGYRGTDVLSLIVPAGFNLQYTSRSGDQVNVTAGNVSGTIDKRGIGAEDGRLLDAVVQTHGSDAGAEFLNRMTKMTIAICSSMGFTTGIDDEDLPLKAKERIAEINAEASADVDAELAKFGKDGRRYESRPGRTPLETLEENILGILDKGKADSGEVAKDHLGSDNPAVMMAVSGARGSMDNLAMMAGSIGQPKVRGKRLERGYQNRVLPHFPRGVKGAQEKGFVSSSFKRGLEPTEFFMLSVSGRESLVDTAVRTSKSGYMQRRLINAMDDLKVANDGMNSVRNTAKRIIQFEYGEDGIDPARSRKGSPFDVSQVLDDALGGGN
;
A
#
# COMPACT_ATOMS: atom_id res chain seq x y z
N MET A 1 -29.49 10.02 -12.17
CA MET A 1 -28.94 11.37 -12.42
C MET A 1 -29.77 12.09 -13.48
N SER A 2 -30.22 13.32 -13.24
CA SER A 2 -30.94 14.09 -14.27
C SER A 2 -29.94 14.58 -15.33
N ALA A 3 -30.39 14.76 -16.58
CA ALA A 3 -29.58 15.25 -17.70
C ALA A 3 -28.84 16.59 -17.42
N ARG A 4 -29.18 17.32 -16.35
CA ARG A 4 -28.48 18.53 -15.93
C ARG A 4 -27.12 18.29 -15.25
N ASP A 5 -26.84 17.10 -14.73
CA ASP A 5 -25.56 16.82 -14.05
C ASP A 5 -24.43 16.38 -15.01
N ALA A 6 -24.78 15.91 -16.21
CA ALA A 6 -23.81 15.47 -17.22
C ALA A 6 -22.92 16.61 -17.78
N ALA A 7 -23.33 17.88 -17.60
CA ALA A 7 -22.65 19.05 -18.17
C ALA A 7 -21.57 19.67 -17.27
N LYS A 8 -21.36 19.19 -16.04
CA LYS A 8 -20.28 19.69 -15.18
C LYS A 8 -19.00 18.92 -15.46
N ILE A 9 -18.12 19.50 -16.27
CA ILE A 9 -16.72 19.08 -16.37
C ILE A 9 -16.18 18.94 -14.93
N PRO A 10 -15.63 17.78 -14.54
CA PRO A 10 -15.15 17.57 -13.17
C PRO A 10 -14.01 18.55 -12.88
N LYS A 11 -14.28 19.56 -12.05
CA LYS A 11 -13.27 20.52 -11.61
C LYS A 11 -12.41 19.88 -10.52
N ARG A 12 -11.09 20.00 -10.65
CA ARG A 12 -10.13 19.59 -9.61
C ARG A 12 -10.00 20.69 -8.56
N ILE A 13 -9.72 20.31 -7.31
CA ILE A 13 -9.50 21.25 -6.20
C ILE A 13 -8.07 21.78 -6.31
N GLU A 14 -7.91 23.08 -6.55
CA GLU A 14 -6.59 23.74 -6.61
C GLU A 14 -6.02 24.00 -5.21
N SER A 15 -6.83 24.53 -4.29
CA SER A 15 -6.42 24.85 -2.92
C SER A 15 -7.58 24.77 -1.93
N ILE A 16 -7.25 24.58 -0.65
CA ILE A 16 -8.22 24.58 0.46
C ILE A 16 -7.82 25.69 1.42
N LYS A 17 -8.71 26.66 1.62
CA LYS A 17 -8.54 27.77 2.57
C LYS A 17 -9.26 27.43 3.87
N PHE A 18 -8.50 27.21 4.94
CA PHE A 18 -9.06 26.98 6.27
C PHE A 18 -9.38 28.31 6.96
N GLY A 19 -10.52 28.38 7.65
CA GLY A 19 -10.98 29.56 8.36
C GLY A 19 -11.85 29.21 9.56
N LEU A 20 -12.26 30.23 10.32
CA LEU A 20 -13.29 30.11 11.35
C LEU A 20 -14.64 30.40 10.72
N MET A 21 -15.69 29.67 11.13
CA MET A 21 -17.03 29.86 10.56
C MET A 21 -17.77 31.01 11.25
N ASP A 22 -18.30 31.95 10.47
CA ASP A 22 -19.20 32.99 10.98
C ASP A 22 -20.51 32.35 11.46
N PRO A 23 -21.02 32.69 12.66
CA PRO A 23 -22.37 32.33 13.08
C PRO A 23 -23.48 32.54 12.03
N ASN A 24 -23.40 33.58 11.20
CA ASN A 24 -24.37 33.82 10.13
C ASN A 24 -24.21 32.85 8.96
N GLU A 25 -22.97 32.47 8.64
CA GLU A 25 -22.67 31.46 7.64
C GLU A 25 -23.19 30.09 8.08
N ILE A 26 -23.02 29.73 9.36
CA ILE A 26 -23.55 28.49 9.94
C ILE A 26 -25.09 28.43 9.79
N ARG A 27 -25.78 29.55 10.04
CA ARG A 27 -27.24 29.63 9.86
C ARG A 27 -27.64 29.48 8.40
N LYS A 28 -26.92 30.13 7.47
CA LYS A 28 -27.19 30.03 6.01
C LYS A 28 -26.92 28.63 5.46
N MET A 29 -25.90 27.95 5.97
CA MET A 29 -25.54 26.58 5.61
C MET A 29 -26.56 25.57 6.13
N SER A 30 -27.22 25.89 7.24
CA SER A 30 -28.12 24.98 7.91
C SER A 30 -29.49 24.89 7.23
N SER A 31 -29.95 23.66 7.04
CA SER A 31 -31.28 23.33 6.51
C SER A 31 -32.40 23.46 7.55
N VAL A 32 -32.09 23.22 8.83
CA VAL A 32 -33.07 23.18 9.91
C VAL A 32 -32.46 23.66 11.23
N GLU A 33 -33.23 24.47 11.96
CA GLU A 33 -32.95 24.81 13.35
C GLU A 33 -33.50 23.70 14.26
N ILE A 34 -32.62 23.11 15.08
CA ILE A 34 -32.99 21.99 15.95
C ILE A 34 -33.40 22.54 17.31
N LYS A 35 -34.63 22.20 17.72
CA LYS A 35 -35.23 22.67 18.98
C LYS A 35 -35.51 21.54 19.95
N THR A 36 -35.87 20.35 19.49
CA THR A 36 -36.25 19.23 20.36
C THR A 36 -35.08 18.28 20.62
N ALA A 37 -34.89 17.88 21.88
CA ALA A 37 -33.83 16.96 22.28
C ALA A 37 -34.17 15.47 21.99
N ASP A 38 -35.45 15.13 21.90
CA ASP A 38 -35.90 13.76 21.62
C ASP A 38 -35.71 13.40 20.14
N THR A 39 -35.32 12.14 19.88
CA THR A 39 -34.93 11.66 18.54
C THR A 39 -36.13 11.13 17.74
N TYR A 40 -36.80 10.10 18.26
CA TYR A 40 -37.93 9.43 17.61
C TYR A 40 -39.17 9.47 18.49
N LYS A 41 -40.34 9.48 17.84
CA LYS A 41 -41.64 9.27 18.46
C LYS A 41 -41.87 7.78 18.72
N ASP A 42 -42.86 7.48 19.54
CA ASP A 42 -43.31 6.10 19.81
C ASP A 42 -43.76 5.37 18.52
N ASP A 43 -44.24 6.11 17.51
CA ASP A 43 -44.60 5.61 16.17
C ASP A 43 -43.38 5.32 15.26
N GLY A 44 -42.14 5.43 15.77
CA GLY A 44 -40.89 5.21 15.02
C GLY A 44 -40.51 6.33 14.05
N HIS A 45 -41.32 7.38 13.93
CA HIS A 45 -41.04 8.54 13.08
C HIS A 45 -40.18 9.58 13.83
N ALA A 46 -39.25 10.22 13.13
CA ALA A 46 -38.42 11.27 13.71
C ALA A 46 -39.24 12.51 14.09
N TYR A 47 -38.83 13.21 15.15
CA TYR A 47 -39.41 14.52 15.48
C TYR A 47 -39.03 15.58 14.42
N LYS A 48 -40.02 16.37 13.99
CA LYS A 48 -39.77 17.59 13.19
C LYS A 48 -39.02 18.60 14.05
N GLN A 49 -38.00 19.25 13.49
CA GLN A 49 -37.04 20.10 14.24
C GLN A 49 -36.30 19.37 15.37
N GLY A 50 -36.21 18.04 15.29
CA GLY A 50 -35.41 17.20 16.17
C GLY A 50 -34.05 16.85 15.58
N LEU A 51 -33.26 16.10 16.35
CA LEU A 51 -31.93 15.67 15.90
C LEU A 51 -31.99 14.67 14.73
N MET A 52 -33.09 13.97 14.49
CA MET A 52 -33.19 13.01 13.37
C MET A 52 -34.09 13.51 12.22
N ASP A 53 -34.24 14.82 12.08
CA ASP A 53 -35.09 15.42 11.04
C ASP A 53 -34.62 15.04 9.62
N PRO A 54 -35.50 14.47 8.75
CA PRO A 54 -35.18 14.11 7.36
C PRO A 54 -34.61 15.24 6.50
N LYS A 55 -34.80 16.50 6.89
CA LYS A 55 -34.17 17.66 6.25
C LYS A 55 -32.64 17.64 6.34
N MET A 56 -32.08 17.00 7.37
CA MET A 56 -30.63 16.85 7.57
C MET A 56 -30.04 15.69 6.76
N GLY A 57 -30.87 14.92 6.06
CA GLY A 57 -30.47 13.75 5.29
C GLY A 57 -31.25 12.50 5.68
N VAL A 58 -31.01 11.40 4.98
CA VAL A 58 -31.69 10.12 5.19
C VAL A 58 -30.66 8.99 5.25
N ILE A 59 -30.90 8.03 6.14
CA ILE A 59 -30.13 6.80 6.28
C ILE A 59 -30.92 5.56 5.86
N ASP A 60 -32.25 5.61 6.04
CA ASP A 60 -33.13 4.49 5.73
C ASP A 60 -33.38 4.45 4.20
N PRO A 61 -33.15 3.31 3.51
CA PRO A 61 -33.23 3.22 2.04
C PRO A 61 -34.61 3.57 1.45
N GLY A 62 -35.68 3.42 2.24
CA GLY A 62 -37.06 3.70 1.82
C GLY A 62 -37.45 5.18 1.87
N ILE A 63 -36.66 6.04 2.52
CA ILE A 63 -36.99 7.45 2.75
C ILE A 63 -36.16 8.32 1.81
N ARG A 64 -36.79 9.35 1.25
CA ARG A 64 -36.10 10.39 0.46
C ARG A 64 -35.88 11.62 1.31
N CYS A 65 -34.76 12.29 1.10
CA CYS A 65 -34.47 13.53 1.83
C CYS A 65 -35.43 14.65 1.41
N GLU A 66 -36.04 15.34 2.38
CA GLU A 66 -36.93 16.47 2.10
C GLU A 66 -36.20 17.68 1.48
N THR A 67 -34.89 17.80 1.71
CA THR A 67 -34.10 18.96 1.24
C THR A 67 -33.58 18.78 -0.19
N CYS A 68 -33.06 17.61 -0.55
CA CYS A 68 -32.49 17.35 -1.89
C CYS A 68 -33.30 16.38 -2.77
N GLY A 69 -34.26 15.65 -2.22
CA GLY A 69 -35.05 14.65 -2.96
C GLY A 69 -34.31 13.35 -3.32
N ASN A 70 -33.01 13.27 -3.04
CA ASN A 70 -32.18 12.11 -3.32
C ASN A 70 -32.41 10.97 -2.31
N LYS A 71 -32.10 9.75 -2.75
CA LYS A 71 -32.02 8.54 -1.89
C LYS A 71 -30.75 8.59 -1.02
N HIS A 72 -30.65 7.69 -0.04
CA HIS A 72 -29.52 7.60 0.89
C HIS A 72 -28.13 7.65 0.21
N GLU A 73 -27.91 6.88 -0.85
CA GLU A 73 -26.59 6.77 -1.50
C GLU A 73 -26.16 8.04 -2.24
N GLU A 74 -27.11 8.78 -2.82
CA GLU A 74 -26.85 9.98 -3.63
C GLU A 74 -27.05 11.28 -2.83
N CYS A 75 -27.46 11.18 -1.56
CA CYS A 75 -27.72 12.34 -0.71
C CYS A 75 -26.41 12.82 -0.08
N PRO A 76 -25.92 14.05 -0.41
CA PRO A 76 -24.74 14.62 0.23
C PRO A 76 -24.97 14.94 1.72
N SER A 77 -26.23 14.87 2.17
CA SER A 77 -26.70 15.23 3.51
C SER A 77 -26.58 16.74 3.79
N HIS A 78 -27.22 17.19 4.87
CA HIS A 78 -27.36 18.62 5.15
C HIS A 78 -27.13 18.94 6.62
N PHE A 79 -26.49 20.09 6.89
CA PHE A 79 -26.22 20.53 8.25
C PHE A 79 -27.48 21.06 8.93
N GLY A 80 -27.55 20.84 10.24
CA GLY A 80 -28.47 21.50 11.17
C GLY A 80 -27.74 22.55 11.98
N HIS A 81 -28.45 23.35 12.76
CA HIS A 81 -27.82 24.21 13.75
C HIS A 81 -28.65 24.31 15.04
N ILE A 82 -27.94 24.57 16.14
CA ILE A 82 -28.53 24.87 17.44
C ILE A 82 -28.15 26.31 17.79
N ALA A 83 -29.16 27.15 18.03
CA ALA A 83 -28.97 28.48 18.58
C ALA A 83 -28.68 28.36 20.09
N LEU A 84 -27.49 28.78 20.51
CA LEU A 84 -27.12 28.78 21.92
C LEU A 84 -27.69 30.04 22.58
N GLU A 85 -28.31 29.88 23.75
CA GLU A 85 -28.90 31.00 24.48
C GLU A 85 -27.85 31.96 25.05
N LEU A 86 -26.68 31.43 25.42
CA LEU A 86 -25.52 32.20 25.87
C LEU A 86 -24.27 31.81 25.08
N PRO A 87 -23.31 32.74 24.90
CA PRO A 87 -22.08 32.46 24.17
C PRO A 87 -21.19 31.47 24.92
N ILE A 88 -20.53 30.58 24.18
CA ILE A 88 -19.67 29.50 24.72
C ILE A 88 -18.27 29.61 24.13
N LEU A 89 -17.26 29.41 24.98
CA LEU A 89 -15.85 29.42 24.57
C LEU A 89 -15.50 28.10 23.86
N HIS A 90 -14.92 28.15 22.67
CA HIS A 90 -14.41 26.95 22.01
C HIS A 90 -13.02 26.59 22.55
N ILE A 91 -12.88 25.42 23.19
CA ILE A 91 -11.67 25.04 23.92
C ILE A 91 -10.41 24.90 23.06
N GLY A 92 -10.59 24.57 21.77
CA GLY A 92 -9.48 24.50 20.82
C GLY A 92 -8.78 25.84 20.60
N PHE A 93 -9.46 26.96 20.86
CA PHE A 93 -8.96 28.31 20.60
C PHE A 93 -8.62 29.08 21.89
N THR A 94 -8.60 28.43 23.06
CA THR A 94 -8.29 29.09 24.35
C THR A 94 -6.93 29.82 24.34
N ASN A 95 -5.92 29.26 23.67
CA ASN A 95 -4.62 29.92 23.51
C ASN A 95 -4.69 31.18 22.62
N LEU A 96 -5.51 31.14 21.57
CA LEU A 96 -5.68 32.25 20.64
C LEU A 96 -6.45 33.41 21.30
N ILE A 97 -7.50 33.09 22.06
CA ILE A 97 -8.24 34.04 22.90
C ILE A 97 -7.29 34.67 23.91
N LYS A 98 -6.45 33.87 24.58
CA LYS A 98 -5.45 34.38 25.53
C LYS A 98 -4.47 35.36 24.88
N THR A 99 -3.93 35.03 23.71
CA THR A 99 -3.01 35.92 22.98
C THR A 99 -3.72 37.20 22.55
N SER A 100 -4.98 37.11 22.09
CA SER A 100 -5.78 38.28 21.66
C SER A 100 -6.10 39.23 22.83
N LEU A 101 -6.52 38.68 23.98
CA LEU A 101 -6.82 39.49 25.17
C LEU A 101 -5.56 40.17 25.74
N LYS A 102 -4.40 39.49 25.71
CA LYS A 102 -3.15 40.07 26.22
C LYS A 102 -2.54 41.15 25.33
N SER A 103 -2.81 41.09 24.04
CA SER A 103 -2.19 41.96 23.05
C SER A 103 -3.03 43.19 22.74
N THR A 104 -4.33 43.15 23.02
CA THR A 104 -5.26 44.26 22.82
C THR A 104 -5.64 44.92 24.14
N CYS A 105 -6.10 46.16 24.07
CA CYS A 105 -6.59 46.90 25.23
C CYS A 105 -8.06 46.59 25.54
N ASN A 106 -8.41 46.46 26.83
CA ASN A 106 -9.79 46.19 27.28
C ASN A 106 -10.81 47.26 26.84
N THR A 107 -10.43 48.54 26.84
CA THR A 107 -11.34 49.65 26.52
C THR A 107 -11.31 50.05 25.05
N CYS A 108 -10.14 50.30 24.48
CA CYS A 108 -10.01 50.78 23.10
C CYS A 108 -9.85 49.66 22.06
N SER A 109 -9.59 48.42 22.49
CA SER A 109 -9.47 47.23 21.63
C SER A 109 -8.41 47.31 20.52
N LYS A 110 -7.61 48.38 20.49
CA LYS A 110 -6.41 48.51 19.67
C LYS A 110 -5.29 47.65 20.23
N ILE A 111 -4.38 47.25 19.35
CA ILE A 111 -3.16 46.55 19.73
C ILE A 111 -2.29 47.45 20.62
N LEU A 112 -1.65 46.87 21.63
CA LEU A 112 -0.74 47.58 22.54
C LEU A 112 0.65 47.80 21.89
N LEU A 113 0.70 48.22 20.61
CA LEU A 113 1.92 48.63 19.89
C LEU A 113 1.89 50.14 19.60
N HIS A 114 3.07 50.78 19.58
CA HIS A 114 3.21 52.20 19.29
C HIS A 114 2.85 52.52 17.84
N SER A 115 2.01 53.53 17.63
CA SER A 115 1.61 54.03 16.31
C SER A 115 2.27 55.36 15.93
N SER A 116 3.09 55.96 16.80
CA SER A 116 3.77 57.23 16.53
C SER A 116 5.04 57.03 15.71
N ALA A 117 5.34 57.95 14.79
CA ALA A 117 6.66 58.04 14.16
C ALA A 117 7.75 58.21 15.24
N GLU A 118 8.96 57.74 14.97
CA GLU A 118 10.12 57.61 15.89
C GLU A 118 10.16 56.38 16.80
N THR A 119 9.15 55.51 16.75
CA THR A 119 9.11 54.29 17.60
C THR A 119 9.60 53.01 16.92
N HIS A 120 10.01 53.08 15.65
CA HIS A 120 10.62 51.96 14.95
C HIS A 120 12.00 51.61 15.56
N PRO A 121 12.34 50.32 15.71
CA PRO A 121 13.67 49.93 16.19
C PRO A 121 14.86 50.33 15.30
N LEU A 122 14.61 50.62 14.01
CA LEU A 122 15.65 50.85 12.98
C LEU A 122 15.48 52.13 12.13
N ASP A 123 14.26 52.66 11.97
CA ASP A 123 13.93 53.70 10.96
C ASP A 123 13.10 54.80 11.64
N PRO A 124 13.66 55.99 11.92
CA PRO A 124 12.98 57.05 12.68
C PRO A 124 11.66 57.53 12.08
N GLU A 125 11.46 57.37 10.77
CA GLU A 125 10.23 57.83 10.08
C GLU A 125 9.04 56.86 10.24
N LYS A 126 9.27 55.60 10.63
CA LYS A 126 8.23 54.56 10.69
C LYS A 126 7.75 54.29 12.12
N SER A 127 6.59 53.65 12.24
CA SER A 127 6.05 53.23 13.56
C SER A 127 6.49 51.82 13.94
N GLU A 128 6.42 51.49 15.23
CA GLU A 128 6.61 50.11 15.73
C GLU A 128 5.60 49.13 15.07
N GLN A 129 4.40 49.60 14.74
CA GLN A 129 3.39 48.81 14.03
C GLN A 129 3.82 48.47 12.60
N ASP A 130 4.48 49.40 11.89
CA ASP A 130 4.98 49.17 10.53
C ASP A 130 6.12 48.14 10.54
N TYR A 131 7.02 48.21 11.53
CA TYR A 131 8.09 47.23 11.72
C TYR A 131 7.58 45.79 11.80
N TYR A 132 6.59 45.56 12.67
CA TYR A 132 6.02 44.23 12.87
C TYR A 132 5.17 43.80 11.68
N ARG A 133 4.47 44.73 11.01
CA ARG A 133 3.67 44.44 9.83
C ARG A 133 4.55 43.96 8.67
N ASP A 134 5.65 44.67 8.38
CA ASP A 134 6.60 44.31 7.31
C ASP A 134 7.26 42.96 7.60
N ARG A 135 7.71 42.72 8.84
CA ARG A 135 8.28 41.41 9.21
C ARG A 135 7.28 40.27 9.11
N VAL A 136 6.04 40.48 9.54
CA VAL A 136 5.00 39.45 9.43
C VAL A 136 4.70 39.14 7.95
N HIS A 137 4.59 40.15 7.10
CA HIS A 137 4.40 39.95 5.66
C HIS A 137 5.59 39.23 5.00
N ASP A 138 6.83 39.63 5.32
CA ASP A 138 8.04 38.98 4.80
C ASP A 138 8.11 37.50 5.23
N ILE A 139 7.78 37.20 6.48
CA ILE A 139 7.71 35.81 6.97
C ILE A 139 6.59 35.03 6.28
N ILE A 140 5.43 35.64 6.02
CA ILE A 140 4.35 34.99 5.27
C ILE A 140 4.80 34.64 3.85
N ILE A 141 5.54 35.54 3.18
CA ILE A 141 6.02 35.32 1.81
C ILE A 141 7.15 34.26 1.79
N LYS A 142 8.14 34.36 2.67
CA LYS A 142 9.30 33.46 2.71
C LYS A 142 8.98 32.09 3.33
N HIS A 143 8.32 32.11 4.48
CA HIS A 143 8.14 30.93 5.34
C HIS A 143 6.69 30.42 5.42
N GLY A 144 5.69 31.22 5.04
CA GLY A 144 4.27 30.86 5.14
C GLY A 144 3.71 30.91 6.57
N VAL A 145 2.37 30.95 6.65
CA VAL A 145 1.59 31.15 7.90
C VAL A 145 1.73 30.00 8.92
N GLY A 146 2.21 28.83 8.48
CA GLY A 146 2.41 27.65 9.33
C GLY A 146 3.83 27.46 9.89
N SER A 147 4.75 28.37 9.58
CA SER A 147 6.17 28.22 9.94
C SER A 147 6.44 28.43 11.43
N ARG A 148 7.56 27.87 11.91
CA ARG A 148 8.01 28.06 13.30
C ARG A 148 8.35 29.53 13.54
N GLU A 149 8.90 30.18 12.52
CA GLU A 149 9.25 31.59 12.46
C GLU A 149 7.99 32.47 12.65
N PHE A 150 6.89 32.16 11.93
CA PHE A 150 5.61 32.84 12.11
C PHE A 150 5.06 32.70 13.54
N LYS A 151 5.12 31.51 14.13
CA LYS A 151 4.68 31.31 15.52
C LYS A 151 5.56 32.05 16.53
N THR A 152 6.83 32.25 16.21
CA THR A 152 7.80 32.91 17.08
C THR A 152 7.57 34.42 17.08
N ILE A 153 7.37 35.04 15.92
CA ILE A 153 7.10 36.48 15.83
C ILE A 153 5.80 36.87 16.53
N ILE A 154 4.72 36.09 16.40
CA ILE A 154 3.45 36.35 17.10
C ILE A 154 3.62 36.25 18.62
N LYS A 155 4.44 35.31 19.10
CA LYS A 155 4.77 35.22 20.53
C LYS A 155 5.62 36.39 21.01
N ASP A 156 6.49 36.92 20.17
CA ASP A 156 7.31 38.07 20.52
C ASP A 156 6.46 39.34 20.61
N ILE A 157 5.51 39.52 19.67
CA ILE A 157 4.46 40.54 19.77
C ILE A 157 3.65 40.39 21.07
N GLU A 158 3.23 39.17 21.44
CA GLU A 158 2.52 38.91 22.71
C GLU A 158 3.36 39.33 23.94
N LYS A 159 4.66 39.01 23.96
CA LYS A 159 5.56 39.35 25.07
C LYS A 159 5.74 40.85 25.20
N GLU A 160 5.93 41.55 24.08
CA GLU A 160 6.10 42.99 24.09
C GLU A 160 4.84 43.71 24.56
N CYS A 161 3.67 43.29 24.04
CA CYS A 161 2.38 43.82 24.45
C CYS A 161 2.11 43.58 25.95
N SER A 162 2.53 42.43 26.49
CA SER A 162 2.35 42.06 27.90
C SER A 162 3.46 42.58 28.84
N SER A 163 4.40 43.39 28.34
CA SER A 163 5.52 43.87 29.13
C SER A 163 5.08 44.91 30.20
N LYS A 164 5.84 45.02 31.30
CA LYS A 164 5.55 45.98 32.39
C LYS A 164 5.46 47.44 31.91
N LYS A 165 6.13 47.77 30.80
CA LYS A 165 6.11 49.11 30.20
C LYS A 165 4.73 49.48 29.62
N ARG A 166 3.88 48.49 29.35
CA ARG A 166 2.56 48.65 28.68
C ARG A 166 1.37 48.45 29.62
N THR A 167 1.57 48.68 30.93
CA THR A 167 0.51 48.58 31.95
C THR A 167 -0.58 49.65 31.76
N ILE A 168 -0.22 50.79 31.16
CA ILE A 168 -1.15 51.85 30.78
C ILE A 168 -1.27 51.84 29.25
N CYS A 169 -2.49 51.80 28.74
CA CYS A 169 -2.72 51.84 27.30
C CYS A 169 -2.32 53.20 26.72
N MET A 170 -1.48 53.19 25.67
CA MET A 170 -0.95 54.42 25.07
C MET A 170 -1.94 55.11 24.12
N HIS A 171 -3.02 54.43 23.73
CA HIS A 171 -4.06 54.97 22.86
C HIS A 171 -5.21 55.64 23.63
N CYS A 172 -5.56 55.15 24.81
CA CYS A 172 -6.72 55.62 25.59
C CYS A 172 -6.44 55.90 27.07
N GLY A 173 -5.21 55.67 27.56
CA GLY A 173 -4.83 55.95 28.94
C GLY A 173 -5.37 54.99 30.01
N SER A 174 -6.12 53.94 29.65
CA SER A 174 -6.69 53.02 30.65
C SER A 174 -5.68 52.00 31.18
N GLU A 175 -5.72 51.72 32.48
CA GLU A 175 -4.94 50.64 33.10
C GLU A 175 -5.37 49.26 32.62
N GLN A 176 -4.38 48.46 32.19
CA GLN A 176 -4.56 47.07 31.77
C GLN A 176 -4.34 46.11 32.93
N GLY A 177 -5.29 45.20 33.13
CA GLY A 177 -5.13 44.11 34.08
C GLY A 177 -4.25 42.99 33.52
N LYS A 178 -3.56 42.28 34.42
CA LYS A 178 -2.85 41.05 34.06
C LYS A 178 -3.87 39.93 33.85
N ILE A 179 -3.94 39.40 32.63
CA ILE A 179 -4.83 38.29 32.27
C ILE A 179 -4.20 36.96 32.69
N MET A 180 -4.92 36.21 33.51
CA MET A 180 -4.59 34.86 33.95
C MET A 180 -5.59 33.85 33.36
N LEU A 181 -5.08 32.70 32.94
CA LEU A 181 -5.88 31.57 32.47
C LEU A 181 -5.83 30.47 33.53
N ASP A 182 -6.97 30.22 34.14
CA ASP A 182 -7.19 29.07 35.03
C ASP A 182 -7.69 27.92 34.15
N LYS A 183 -6.85 26.88 33.99
CA LYS A 183 -7.16 25.79 33.06
C LYS A 183 -8.36 25.02 33.58
N PRO A 184 -9.37 24.70 32.73
CA PRO A 184 -9.25 24.58 31.27
C PRO A 184 -9.90 25.70 30.42
N SER A 185 -10.80 26.52 30.96
CA SER A 185 -11.57 27.52 30.17
C SER A 185 -11.84 28.87 30.86
N THR A 186 -11.37 29.06 32.09
CA THR A 186 -11.74 30.23 32.90
C THR A 186 -10.68 31.33 32.79
N PHE A 187 -11.09 32.52 32.35
CA PHE A 187 -10.23 33.71 32.27
C PHE A 187 -10.47 34.64 33.45
N LYS A 188 -9.39 35.15 34.05
CA LYS A 188 -9.42 36.11 35.16
C LYS A 188 -8.55 37.33 34.82
N GLU A 189 -9.06 38.53 35.08
CA GLU A 189 -8.32 39.80 34.98
C GLU A 189 -7.93 40.26 36.40
N LYS A 190 -6.65 40.55 36.61
CA LYS A 190 -6.15 41.11 37.87
C LYS A 190 -5.59 42.51 37.65
N LYS A 191 -6.27 43.54 38.17
CA LYS A 191 -5.79 44.94 38.16
C LYS A 191 -4.97 45.22 39.43
N ALA A 192 -4.15 46.27 39.43
CA ALA A 192 -3.29 46.59 40.57
C ALA A 192 -4.10 46.92 41.84
N ASP A 193 -5.25 47.60 41.69
CA ASP A 193 -6.07 48.11 42.80
C ASP A 193 -7.37 47.34 43.07
N LYS A 194 -7.74 46.35 42.24
CA LYS A 194 -8.98 45.56 42.40
C LYS A 194 -8.67 44.06 42.47
N GLY A 195 -9.49 43.33 43.23
CA GLY A 195 -9.44 41.87 43.33
C GLY A 195 -9.60 41.16 41.98
N GLU A 196 -9.46 39.84 41.97
CA GLU A 196 -9.54 39.03 40.75
C GLU A 196 -10.96 39.05 40.17
N HIS A 197 -11.10 39.52 38.93
CA HIS A 197 -12.38 39.56 38.22
C HIS A 197 -12.45 38.43 37.19
N LYS A 198 -13.47 37.57 37.27
CA LYS A 198 -13.72 36.49 36.29
C LYS A 198 -14.34 37.12 35.03
N LEU A 199 -13.74 36.87 33.87
CA LEU A 199 -14.26 37.31 32.58
C LEU A 199 -15.23 36.26 32.03
N ASN A 200 -16.47 36.67 31.78
CA ASN A 200 -17.45 35.78 31.17
C ASN A 200 -17.26 35.70 29.65
N ALA A 201 -17.74 34.63 29.02
CA ALA A 201 -17.62 34.46 27.57
C ALA A 201 -18.32 35.58 26.78
N ARG A 202 -19.34 36.22 27.37
CA ARG A 202 -19.99 37.40 26.79
C ARG A 202 -19.05 38.60 26.75
N ASP A 203 -18.42 38.94 27.87
CA ASP A 203 -17.53 40.11 27.98
C ASP A 203 -16.31 39.96 27.05
N ILE A 204 -15.75 38.75 27.00
CA ILE A 204 -14.64 38.42 26.09
C ILE A 204 -15.07 38.64 24.64
N ARG A 205 -16.28 38.23 24.26
CA ARG A 205 -16.76 38.41 22.89
C ARG A 205 -16.94 39.88 22.52
N GLU A 206 -17.58 40.66 23.40
CA GLU A 206 -17.78 42.09 23.17
C GLU A 206 -16.45 42.83 23.02
N TRP A 207 -15.41 42.40 23.75
CA TRP A 207 -14.04 42.89 23.56
C TRP A 207 -13.49 42.47 22.18
N LEU A 208 -13.53 41.19 21.82
CA LEU A 208 -12.96 40.71 20.55
C LEU A 208 -13.64 41.32 19.31
N GLU A 209 -14.94 41.60 19.39
CA GLU A 209 -15.72 42.21 18.29
C GLU A 209 -15.32 43.67 18.01
N ARG A 210 -14.79 44.39 19.00
CA ARG A 210 -14.32 45.78 18.87
C ARG A 210 -12.92 45.91 18.25
N ILE A 211 -12.21 44.80 18.01
CA ILE A 211 -10.86 44.83 17.44
C ILE A 211 -10.93 45.28 15.97
N PRO A 212 -10.15 46.30 15.55
CA PRO A 212 -10.11 46.74 14.16
C PRO A 212 -9.43 45.72 13.23
N ASP A 213 -9.93 45.61 12.00
CA ASP A 213 -9.46 44.67 10.98
C ASP A 213 -7.97 44.83 10.66
N GLU A 214 -7.46 46.06 10.69
CA GLU A 214 -6.05 46.40 10.42
C GLU A 214 -5.07 45.80 11.45
N HIS A 215 -5.55 45.51 12.66
CA HIS A 215 -4.73 44.96 13.74
C HIS A 215 -4.73 43.42 13.79
N LEU A 216 -5.59 42.75 13.01
CA LEU A 216 -5.67 41.29 12.97
C LEU A 216 -4.37 40.64 12.49
N ILE A 217 -3.59 41.34 11.66
CA ILE A 217 -2.28 40.89 11.17
C ILE A 217 -1.33 40.60 12.35
N PHE A 218 -1.35 41.44 13.39
CA PHE A 218 -0.50 41.27 14.58
C PHE A 218 -0.91 40.08 15.46
N LEU A 219 -2.16 39.65 15.34
CA LEU A 219 -2.69 38.43 15.99
C LEU A 219 -2.44 37.18 15.15
N GLY A 220 -1.93 37.34 13.92
CA GLY A 220 -1.78 36.27 12.95
C GLY A 220 -3.11 35.79 12.35
N MET A 221 -4.11 36.67 12.31
CA MET A 221 -5.45 36.40 11.77
C MET A 221 -5.66 37.13 10.44
N ASN A 222 -6.46 36.53 9.56
CA ASN A 222 -6.89 37.14 8.31
C ASN A 222 -8.29 37.76 8.45
N LYS A 223 -8.48 38.96 7.90
CA LYS A 223 -9.73 39.74 7.94
C LYS A 223 -10.94 38.98 7.38
N ASP A 224 -10.76 38.26 6.27
CA ASP A 224 -11.88 37.69 5.51
C ASP A 224 -12.24 36.27 6.01
N SER A 225 -11.33 35.60 6.71
CA SER A 225 -11.45 34.15 7.00
C SER A 225 -11.43 33.80 8.48
N SER A 226 -10.94 34.68 9.36
CA SER A 226 -10.76 34.32 10.77
C SER A 226 -10.88 35.56 11.66
N ARG A 227 -12.10 35.92 12.03
CA ARG A 227 -12.31 36.96 13.04
C ARG A 227 -12.23 36.39 14.46
N PRO A 228 -11.64 37.12 15.43
CA PRO A 228 -11.41 36.60 16.78
C PRO A 228 -12.71 36.30 17.53
N GLU A 229 -13.77 37.07 17.33
CA GLU A 229 -15.07 36.87 17.97
C GLU A 229 -15.76 35.55 17.58
N TRP A 230 -15.41 34.95 16.44
CA TRP A 230 -15.95 33.66 16.00
C TRP A 230 -15.39 32.48 16.80
N THR A 231 -14.32 32.68 17.57
CA THR A 231 -13.84 31.68 18.55
C THR A 231 -14.85 31.45 19.69
N ILE A 232 -15.80 32.39 19.86
CA ILE A 232 -16.87 32.31 20.85
C ILE A 232 -18.18 31.98 20.12
N MET A 233 -18.65 30.76 20.31
CA MET A 233 -19.79 30.22 19.58
C MET A 233 -21.09 30.80 20.12
N LYS A 234 -21.90 31.35 19.21
CA LYS A 234 -23.33 31.65 19.42
C LYS A 234 -24.25 30.60 18.80
N VAL A 235 -23.75 29.90 17.78
CA VAL A 235 -24.48 28.89 17.03
C VAL A 235 -23.57 27.68 16.94
N LEU A 236 -24.10 26.52 17.30
CA LEU A 236 -23.40 25.24 17.18
C LEU A 236 -23.89 24.55 15.89
N PRO A 237 -23.02 24.27 14.91
CA PRO A 237 -23.39 23.49 13.74
C PRO A 237 -23.62 22.03 14.16
N VAL A 238 -24.74 21.46 13.75
CA VAL A 238 -25.06 20.04 14.00
C VAL A 238 -24.72 19.23 12.76
N PRO A 239 -23.87 18.19 12.90
CA PRO A 239 -23.48 17.36 11.76
C PRO A 239 -24.68 16.62 11.18
N PRO A 240 -24.69 16.38 9.86
CA PRO A 240 -25.75 15.63 9.18
C PRO A 240 -25.89 14.19 9.73
N ILE A 241 -27.05 13.56 9.48
CA ILE A 241 -27.38 12.24 10.03
C ILE A 241 -26.41 11.15 9.54
N THR A 242 -25.93 11.24 8.30
CA THR A 242 -24.96 10.28 7.72
C THR A 242 -23.60 10.25 8.43
N VAL A 243 -23.23 11.33 9.14
CA VAL A 243 -22.00 11.38 9.97
C VAL A 243 -22.20 10.71 11.34
N ARG A 244 -23.46 10.56 11.76
CA ARG A 244 -23.90 9.99 13.05
C ARG A 244 -24.99 8.93 12.81
N PRO A 245 -24.67 7.86 12.07
CA PRO A 245 -25.66 6.84 11.73
C PRO A 245 -26.12 6.09 12.98
N SER A 246 -27.43 5.83 13.08
CA SER A 246 -27.98 4.91 14.07
C SER A 246 -27.81 3.46 13.58
N ILE A 247 -27.59 2.53 14.50
CA ILE A 247 -27.51 1.09 14.21
C ILE A 247 -28.79 0.44 14.74
N THR A 248 -29.54 -0.21 13.87
CA THR A 248 -30.65 -1.09 14.28
C THR A 248 -30.05 -2.43 14.73
N LEU A 249 -30.29 -2.82 15.97
CA LEU A 249 -29.95 -4.16 16.46
C LEU A 249 -30.95 -5.18 15.91
N ASP A 250 -30.59 -6.46 15.91
CA ASP A 250 -31.49 -7.56 15.48
C ASP A 250 -32.75 -7.66 16.36
N SER A 251 -32.74 -7.09 17.58
CA SER A 251 -33.91 -6.97 18.46
C SER A 251 -34.95 -5.95 17.96
N GLY A 252 -34.63 -5.17 16.93
CA GLY A 252 -35.44 -4.05 16.44
C GLY A 252 -35.15 -2.73 17.16
N ASP A 253 -34.39 -2.74 18.25
CA ASP A 253 -34.01 -1.52 18.98
C ASP A 253 -32.95 -0.72 18.22
N ARG A 254 -33.12 0.62 18.21
CA ARG A 254 -32.15 1.54 17.62
C ARG A 254 -31.11 1.96 18.65
N SER A 255 -29.83 1.73 18.35
CA SER A 255 -28.70 2.27 19.09
C SER A 255 -28.19 3.54 18.41
N GLU A 256 -28.24 4.65 19.13
CA GLU A 256 -27.79 5.95 18.65
C GLU A 256 -26.27 6.13 18.72
N ASP A 257 -25.77 7.02 17.87
CA ASP A 257 -24.36 7.38 17.81
C ASP A 257 -23.93 8.21 19.05
N ASP A 258 -22.67 8.02 19.50
CA ASP A 258 -22.08 8.74 20.64
C ASP A 258 -22.16 10.29 20.51
N LEU A 259 -22.10 10.85 19.29
CA LEU A 259 -22.26 12.29 19.04
C LEU A 259 -23.71 12.73 19.23
N THR A 260 -24.67 11.92 18.78
CA THR A 260 -26.11 12.20 18.96
C THR A 260 -26.43 12.28 20.44
N HIS A 261 -25.96 11.31 21.24
CA HIS A 261 -26.11 11.34 22.70
C HIS A 261 -25.62 12.64 23.34
N LYS A 262 -24.47 13.16 22.88
CA LYS A 262 -23.92 14.40 23.44
C LYS A 262 -24.69 15.65 23.00
N LEU A 263 -25.18 15.66 21.75
CA LEU A 263 -26.03 16.75 21.26
C LEU A 263 -27.38 16.81 21.99
N VAL A 264 -27.94 15.67 22.37
CA VAL A 264 -29.14 15.58 23.23
C VAL A 264 -28.89 16.29 24.56
N ASP A 265 -27.76 16.03 25.21
CA ASP A 265 -27.40 16.71 26.47
C ASP A 265 -27.25 18.23 26.28
N VAL A 266 -26.58 18.66 25.20
CA VAL A 266 -26.39 20.09 24.89
C VAL A 266 -27.76 20.77 24.71
N LEU A 267 -28.66 20.17 23.94
CA LEU A 267 -30.01 20.70 23.73
C LEU A 267 -30.82 20.77 25.02
N ARG A 268 -30.80 19.72 25.85
CA ARG A 268 -31.55 19.68 27.11
C ARG A 268 -31.09 20.77 28.08
N ILE A 269 -29.78 21.00 28.20
CA ILE A 269 -29.25 22.08 29.04
C ILE A 269 -29.53 23.45 28.44
N ASN A 270 -29.44 23.61 27.12
CA ASN A 270 -29.75 24.88 26.45
C ASN A 270 -31.23 25.28 26.62
N GLN A 271 -32.16 24.31 26.49
CA GLN A 271 -33.59 24.51 26.78
C GLN A 271 -33.82 24.89 28.25
N ARG A 272 -33.22 24.13 29.18
CA ARG A 272 -33.33 24.41 30.61
C ARG A 272 -32.80 25.80 30.98
N LEU A 273 -31.71 26.24 30.33
CA LEU A 273 -31.14 27.58 30.53
C LEU A 273 -32.09 28.65 30.00
N ARG A 274 -32.74 28.43 28.85
CA ARG A 274 -33.78 29.32 28.32
C ARG A 274 -34.95 29.48 29.29
N GLU A 275 -35.52 28.36 29.75
CA GLU A 275 -36.67 28.34 30.66
C GLU A 275 -36.38 29.07 31.97
N ASN A 276 -35.21 28.81 32.59
CA ASN A 276 -34.83 29.46 33.84
C ASN A 276 -34.55 30.97 33.67
N ARG A 277 -34.01 31.39 32.52
CA ARG A 277 -33.81 32.80 32.21
C ARG A 277 -35.14 33.52 32.03
N ASP A 278 -36.05 32.93 31.26
CA ASP A 278 -37.37 33.50 30.97
C ASP A 278 -38.25 33.53 32.24
N ALA A 279 -38.04 32.59 33.17
CA ALA A 279 -38.67 32.58 34.50
C ALA A 279 -38.04 33.55 35.52
N GLY A 280 -36.95 34.26 35.16
CA GLY A 280 -36.29 35.21 36.06
C GLY A 280 -35.52 34.58 37.22
N ALA A 281 -34.94 33.39 37.03
CA ALA A 281 -34.18 32.69 38.07
C ALA A 281 -32.96 33.50 38.57
N PRO A 282 -32.51 33.29 39.83
CA PRO A 282 -31.31 33.91 40.37
C PRO A 282 -30.06 33.67 39.50
N GLN A 283 -29.18 34.69 39.44
CA GLN A 283 -28.01 34.68 38.57
C GLN A 283 -27.05 33.51 38.81
N LEU A 284 -26.89 33.07 40.08
CA LEU A 284 -26.06 31.91 40.43
C LEU A 284 -26.51 30.62 39.72
N ILE A 285 -27.83 30.39 39.62
CA ILE A 285 -28.38 29.19 38.96
C ILE A 285 -28.14 29.25 37.45
N VAL A 286 -28.27 30.45 36.87
CA VAL A 286 -28.01 30.66 35.44
C VAL A 286 -26.53 30.47 35.13
N GLU A 287 -25.62 30.93 36.00
CA GLU A 287 -24.19 30.73 35.88
C GLU A 287 -23.80 29.24 35.99
N ASP A 288 -24.38 28.49 36.92
CA ASP A 288 -24.15 27.04 37.04
C ASP A 288 -24.62 26.28 35.79
N LEU A 289 -25.80 26.61 35.26
CA LEU A 289 -26.31 26.02 34.00
C LEU A 289 -25.45 26.42 32.80
N TRP A 290 -24.88 27.62 32.79
CA TRP A 290 -23.97 28.08 31.75
C TRP A 290 -22.63 27.32 31.79
N GLU A 291 -22.07 27.08 32.98
CA GLU A 291 -20.87 26.24 33.14
C GLU A 291 -21.13 24.79 32.72
N LEU A 292 -22.33 24.26 33.03
CA LEU A 292 -22.72 22.93 32.58
C LEU A 292 -22.86 22.87 31.05
N LEU A 293 -23.43 23.90 30.43
CA LEU A 293 -23.52 24.00 28.97
C LEU A 293 -22.11 24.06 28.33
N GLN A 294 -21.19 24.83 28.93
CA GLN A 294 -19.79 24.87 28.54
C GLN A 294 -19.14 23.48 28.65
N TYR A 295 -19.41 22.72 29.72
CA TYR A 295 -18.95 21.34 29.87
C TYR A 295 -19.45 20.42 28.74
N HIS A 296 -20.75 20.44 28.43
CA HIS A 296 -21.32 19.59 27.39
C HIS A 296 -20.80 19.94 25.99
N CYS A 297 -20.66 21.23 25.66
CA CYS A 297 -20.06 21.66 24.40
C CYS A 297 -18.57 21.30 24.32
N THR A 298 -17.83 21.48 25.42
CA THR A 298 -16.41 21.14 25.46
C THR A 298 -16.17 19.65 25.23
N THR A 299 -16.91 18.80 25.94
CA THR A 299 -16.80 17.35 25.79
C THR A 299 -17.34 16.84 24.45
N TYR A 300 -18.22 17.58 23.77
CA TYR A 300 -18.64 17.30 22.38
C TYR A 300 -17.50 17.48 21.35
N PHE A 301 -16.64 18.50 21.52
CA PHE A 301 -15.48 18.68 20.66
C PHE A 301 -14.33 17.74 21.05
N ASP A 302 -13.95 17.73 22.32
CA ASP A 302 -12.88 16.89 22.85
C ASP A 302 -13.15 16.35 24.26
N ASN A 303 -13.63 15.11 24.31
CA ASN A 303 -13.84 14.37 25.54
C ASN A 303 -12.56 13.91 26.29
N GLN A 304 -11.36 14.17 25.77
CA GLN A 304 -10.07 13.82 26.40
C GLN A 304 -9.33 15.06 26.94
N THR A 305 -10.02 16.21 27.05
CA THR A 305 -9.43 17.43 27.57
C THR A 305 -8.98 17.27 29.03
N SER A 306 -7.76 17.72 29.34
CA SER A 306 -7.22 17.68 30.70
C SER A 306 -7.98 18.60 31.66
N GLY A 307 -8.29 18.11 32.86
CA GLY A 307 -9.00 18.89 33.90
C GLY A 307 -10.52 18.84 33.82
N ILE A 308 -11.09 18.13 32.84
CA ILE A 308 -12.54 17.95 32.69
C ILE A 308 -12.86 16.45 32.80
N PRO A 309 -13.87 16.04 33.60
CA PRO A 309 -14.23 14.63 33.69
C PRO A 309 -14.80 14.12 32.36
N PRO A 310 -14.32 12.97 31.84
CA PRO A 310 -14.77 12.45 30.56
C PRO A 310 -16.24 12.04 30.64
N ALA A 311 -17.02 12.47 29.66
CA ALA A 311 -18.40 12.04 29.48
C ALA A 311 -18.44 10.54 29.13
N ARG A 312 -19.28 9.80 29.84
CA ARG A 312 -19.42 8.35 29.72
C ARG A 312 -20.84 7.99 29.33
N HIS A 313 -20.98 6.90 28.59
CA HIS A 313 -22.25 6.23 28.39
C HIS A 313 -22.77 5.66 29.72
N ARG A 314 -24.05 5.28 29.79
CA ARG A 314 -24.65 4.63 30.97
C ARG A 314 -23.91 3.34 31.38
N SER A 315 -23.23 2.70 30.43
CA SER A 315 -22.38 1.52 30.64
C SER A 315 -20.98 1.82 31.21
N GLY A 316 -20.63 3.08 31.43
CA GLY A 316 -19.31 3.49 31.92
C GLY A 316 -18.24 3.66 30.82
N ARG A 317 -18.52 3.25 29.58
CA ARG A 317 -17.62 3.47 28.43
C ARG A 317 -17.50 4.98 28.12
N PRO A 318 -16.29 5.55 27.94
CA PRO A 318 -16.15 6.94 27.52
C PRO A 318 -16.68 7.13 26.09
N LEU A 319 -17.38 8.25 25.84
CA LEU A 319 -17.93 8.56 24.52
C LEU A 319 -16.83 8.96 23.53
N LYS A 320 -16.93 8.48 22.28
CA LYS A 320 -16.03 8.85 21.17
C LYS A 320 -16.59 10.05 20.39
N THR A 321 -16.10 11.23 20.74
CA THR A 321 -16.51 12.52 20.15
C THR A 321 -15.63 12.94 18.97
N LEU A 322 -15.76 14.18 18.46
CA LEU A 322 -15.15 14.62 17.21
C LEU A 322 -13.62 14.43 17.20
N ALA A 323 -12.92 14.88 18.24
CA ALA A 323 -11.47 14.76 18.32
C ALA A 323 -10.98 13.30 18.27
N GLN A 324 -11.67 12.37 18.96
CA GLN A 324 -11.28 10.95 18.95
C GLN A 324 -11.60 10.24 17.65
N ARG A 325 -12.59 10.71 16.87
CA ARG A 325 -12.87 10.18 15.52
C ARG A 325 -11.78 10.57 14.53
N LEU A 326 -11.20 11.75 14.68
CA LEU A 326 -10.13 12.25 13.82
C LEU A 326 -8.76 11.72 14.25
N LYS A 327 -8.47 11.75 15.55
CA LYS A 327 -7.19 11.36 16.14
C LYS A 327 -7.08 9.84 16.34
N GLY A 328 -5.84 9.34 16.35
CA GLY A 328 -5.52 7.96 16.73
C GLY A 328 -5.16 7.07 15.55
N LYS A 329 -4.90 5.78 15.82
CA LYS A 329 -4.53 4.79 14.78
C LYS A 329 -5.74 4.39 13.94
N GLU A 330 -6.89 4.23 14.58
CA GLU A 330 -8.16 3.89 13.92
C GLU A 330 -8.99 5.14 13.53
N GLY A 331 -8.49 6.34 13.84
CA GLY A 331 -9.12 7.60 13.46
C GLY A 331 -9.12 7.82 11.95
N ARG A 332 -10.09 8.62 11.47
CA ARG A 332 -10.39 8.82 10.05
C ARG A 332 -9.17 9.17 9.19
N PHE A 333 -8.26 10.01 9.70
CA PHE A 333 -7.05 10.37 8.94
C PHE A 333 -6.19 9.16 8.59
N ARG A 334 -6.00 8.22 9.52
CA ARG A 334 -5.11 7.07 9.30
C ARG A 334 -5.81 5.88 8.65
N SER A 335 -7.05 5.61 9.04
CA SER A 335 -7.77 4.39 8.63
C SER A 335 -8.68 4.56 7.41
N ASN A 336 -9.06 5.79 7.08
CA ASN A 336 -9.98 6.09 5.98
C ASN A 336 -9.44 7.09 4.96
N LEU A 337 -8.41 7.87 5.27
CA LEU A 337 -7.81 8.83 4.31
C LEU A 337 -6.46 8.33 3.80
N SER A 338 -5.45 8.21 4.68
CA SER A 338 -4.11 7.74 4.30
C SER A 338 -4.06 6.27 3.89
N GLY A 339 -4.89 5.43 4.51
CA GLY A 339 -5.07 4.03 4.13
C GLY A 339 -6.56 3.76 3.95
N LYS A 340 -6.92 2.97 2.95
CA LYS A 340 -8.30 2.54 2.68
C LYS A 340 -8.31 1.06 2.33
N ARG A 341 -9.44 0.42 2.60
CA ARG A 341 -9.72 -0.87 1.98
C ARG A 341 -10.12 -0.62 0.52
N VAL A 342 -9.54 -1.39 -0.38
CA VAL A 342 -9.77 -1.30 -1.81
C VAL A 342 -10.50 -2.55 -2.28
N ASN A 343 -11.30 -2.40 -3.34
CA ASN A 343 -11.94 -3.52 -4.03
C ASN A 343 -10.96 -4.12 -5.05
N PHE A 344 -11.37 -5.21 -5.73
CA PHE A 344 -10.59 -5.88 -6.79
C PHE A 344 -9.20 -6.34 -6.32
N CYS A 345 -9.14 -6.91 -5.12
CA CYS A 345 -7.96 -7.54 -4.58
C CYS A 345 -8.26 -8.94 -4.10
N ALA A 346 -7.24 -9.79 -4.10
CA ALA A 346 -7.28 -11.14 -3.55
C ALA A 346 -6.03 -11.39 -2.70
N ARG A 347 -6.14 -12.36 -1.79
CA ARG A 347 -5.03 -12.79 -0.93
C ARG A 347 -5.09 -14.30 -0.80
N THR A 348 -3.96 -14.96 -0.99
CA THR A 348 -3.82 -16.40 -0.76
C THR A 348 -2.36 -16.74 -0.45
N VAL A 349 -2.13 -17.99 -0.04
CA VAL A 349 -0.82 -18.58 0.21
C VAL A 349 0.00 -18.61 -1.08
N ILE A 350 1.30 -18.41 -0.97
CA ILE A 350 2.24 -18.48 -2.11
C ILE A 350 2.88 -19.86 -2.24
N SER A 351 3.28 -20.19 -3.47
CA SER A 351 4.01 -21.42 -3.80
C SER A 351 5.07 -21.12 -4.86
N PRO A 352 6.23 -21.80 -4.83
CA PRO A 352 7.29 -21.55 -5.81
C PRO A 352 6.94 -22.19 -7.15
N ASP A 353 7.28 -21.53 -8.26
CA ASP A 353 7.22 -22.12 -9.59
C ASP A 353 8.39 -21.62 -10.46
N PRO A 354 9.42 -22.45 -10.70
CA PRO A 354 10.59 -22.04 -11.48
C PRO A 354 10.33 -22.01 -12.99
N ASN A 355 9.20 -22.53 -13.47
CA ASN A 355 8.88 -22.54 -14.90
C ASN A 355 8.23 -21.25 -15.38
N LEU A 356 7.73 -20.44 -14.43
CA LEU A 356 7.18 -19.11 -14.69
C LEU A 356 8.31 -18.11 -14.97
N GLY A 357 8.06 -17.17 -15.88
CA GLY A 357 8.96 -16.03 -16.06
C GLY A 357 9.01 -15.16 -14.80
N ILE A 358 10.09 -14.39 -14.63
CA ILE A 358 10.22 -13.45 -13.49
C ILE A 358 9.11 -12.38 -13.43
N ASN A 359 8.49 -12.08 -14.57
CA ASN A 359 7.36 -11.15 -14.60
C ASN A 359 6.02 -11.85 -14.41
N GLU A 360 5.97 -13.18 -14.44
CA GLU A 360 4.71 -13.93 -14.42
C GLU A 360 4.31 -14.29 -12.99
N VAL A 361 3.01 -14.12 -12.70
CA VAL A 361 2.39 -14.63 -11.49
C VAL A 361 1.28 -15.62 -11.83
N GLY A 362 1.41 -16.84 -11.34
CA GLY A 362 0.39 -17.86 -11.41
C GLY A 362 -0.82 -17.50 -10.54
N VAL A 363 -1.97 -17.28 -11.16
CA VAL A 363 -3.23 -16.96 -10.49
C VAL A 363 -4.19 -18.14 -10.59
N PRO A 364 -4.81 -18.57 -9.47
CA PRO A 364 -5.85 -19.59 -9.49
C PRO A 364 -7.04 -19.24 -10.40
N GLU A 365 -7.52 -20.19 -11.19
CA GLU A 365 -8.70 -20.02 -12.05
C GLU A 365 -9.91 -19.45 -11.29
N LYS A 366 -10.15 -19.90 -10.04
CA LYS A 366 -11.24 -19.37 -9.21
C LYS A 366 -11.11 -17.86 -8.96
N THR A 367 -9.89 -17.41 -8.64
CA THR A 367 -9.60 -15.98 -8.43
C THR A 367 -9.72 -15.21 -9.74
N ALA A 368 -9.30 -15.80 -10.86
CA ALA A 368 -9.40 -15.21 -12.19
C ALA A 368 -10.86 -15.02 -12.66
N LYS A 369 -11.78 -15.90 -12.26
CA LYS A 369 -13.23 -15.76 -12.53
C LYS A 369 -13.89 -14.67 -11.68
N GLU A 370 -13.47 -14.49 -10.43
CA GLU A 370 -14.06 -13.49 -9.53
C GLU A 370 -13.54 -12.07 -9.81
N LEU A 371 -12.24 -11.92 -10.02
CA LEU A 371 -11.62 -10.64 -10.33
C LEU A 371 -11.81 -10.31 -11.81
N THR A 372 -12.18 -9.06 -12.08
CA THR A 372 -12.51 -8.62 -13.43
C THR A 372 -11.77 -7.35 -13.82
N VAL A 373 -11.59 -7.21 -15.14
CA VAL A 373 -10.94 -6.08 -15.78
C VAL A 373 -11.98 -5.41 -16.69
N PRO A 374 -12.27 -4.11 -16.51
CA PRO A 374 -13.15 -3.37 -17.38
C PRO A 374 -12.39 -3.05 -18.66
N ILE A 375 -12.95 -3.48 -19.78
CA ILE A 375 -12.45 -3.20 -21.12
C ILE A 375 -13.54 -2.55 -21.93
N ARG A 376 -13.20 -1.42 -22.56
CA ARG A 376 -14.09 -0.79 -23.52
C ARG A 376 -14.07 -1.56 -24.84
N VAL A 377 -15.25 -1.82 -25.38
CA VAL A 377 -15.40 -2.41 -26.71
C VAL A 377 -14.92 -1.41 -27.77
N THR A 378 -14.09 -1.90 -28.68
CA THR A 378 -13.50 -1.22 -29.82
C THR A 378 -13.65 -2.11 -31.06
N SER A 379 -13.48 -1.57 -32.26
CA SER A 379 -13.52 -2.37 -33.49
C SER A 379 -12.51 -3.53 -33.50
N ARG A 380 -11.38 -3.41 -32.78
CA ARG A 380 -10.33 -4.44 -32.71
C ARG A 380 -10.66 -5.60 -31.76
N ASN A 381 -11.29 -5.32 -30.62
CA ASN A 381 -11.54 -6.33 -29.58
C ASN A 381 -13.01 -6.78 -29.49
N ARG A 382 -13.92 -6.18 -30.27
CA ARG A 382 -15.36 -6.47 -30.25
C ARG A 382 -15.66 -7.96 -30.36
N GLU A 383 -15.02 -8.64 -31.30
CA GLU A 383 -15.29 -10.06 -31.55
C GLU A 383 -14.75 -10.96 -30.44
N GLN A 384 -13.55 -10.66 -29.92
CA GLN A 384 -13.00 -11.37 -28.78
C GLN A 384 -13.90 -11.23 -27.54
N LEU A 385 -14.42 -10.02 -27.28
CA LEU A 385 -15.34 -9.76 -26.17
C LEU A 385 -16.71 -10.43 -26.39
N ARG A 386 -17.22 -10.47 -27.63
CA ARG A 386 -18.45 -11.19 -27.98
C ARG A 386 -18.35 -12.67 -27.61
N GLN A 387 -17.23 -13.31 -27.95
CA GLN A 387 -16.95 -14.71 -27.58
C GLN A 387 -16.89 -14.91 -26.06
N MET A 388 -16.25 -13.99 -25.32
CA MET A 388 -16.17 -14.06 -23.85
C MET A 388 -17.54 -13.84 -23.18
N VAL A 389 -18.37 -12.93 -23.71
CA VAL A 389 -19.74 -12.72 -23.23
C VAL A 389 -20.58 -13.99 -23.42
N LEU A 390 -20.45 -14.67 -24.57
CA LEU A 390 -21.16 -15.93 -24.86
C LEU A 390 -20.79 -17.08 -23.91
N ARG A 391 -19.52 -17.17 -23.49
CA ARG A 391 -19.07 -18.14 -22.48
C ARG A 391 -19.70 -17.89 -21.10
N GLY A 392 -20.09 -16.65 -20.81
CA GLY A 392 -20.74 -16.27 -19.56
C GLY A 392 -19.77 -16.19 -18.37
N PRO A 393 -20.27 -16.19 -17.12
CA PRO A 393 -19.45 -16.02 -15.93
C PRO A 393 -18.79 -17.32 -15.42
N ASP A 394 -19.27 -18.50 -15.82
CA ASP A 394 -18.83 -19.78 -15.23
C ASP A 394 -17.65 -20.41 -15.98
N VAL A 395 -17.57 -20.18 -17.30
CA VAL A 395 -16.51 -20.73 -18.16
C VAL A 395 -15.43 -19.67 -18.39
N HIS A 396 -14.21 -19.97 -17.96
CA HIS A 396 -13.06 -19.10 -18.17
C HIS A 396 -12.45 -19.33 -19.57
N PRO A 397 -12.08 -18.30 -20.35
CA PRO A 397 -12.23 -16.87 -20.05
C PRO A 397 -13.62 -16.34 -20.43
N GLY A 398 -14.28 -15.69 -19.45
CA GLY A 398 -15.67 -15.24 -19.53
C GLY A 398 -15.90 -13.81 -19.01
N VAL A 399 -17.16 -13.45 -18.75
CA VAL A 399 -17.62 -12.10 -18.37
C VAL A 399 -18.65 -12.16 -17.25
N ASN A 400 -18.49 -11.28 -16.25
CA ASN A 400 -19.44 -11.21 -15.14
C ASN A 400 -20.47 -10.08 -15.30
N TYR A 401 -20.02 -8.92 -15.78
CA TYR A 401 -20.85 -7.73 -15.88
C TYR A 401 -20.61 -6.94 -17.17
N ILE A 402 -21.64 -6.22 -17.59
CA ILE A 402 -21.59 -5.26 -18.69
C ILE A 402 -22.13 -3.92 -18.19
N MET A 403 -21.41 -2.85 -18.49
CA MET A 403 -21.78 -1.48 -18.17
C MET A 403 -22.28 -0.78 -19.43
N ARG A 404 -23.54 -0.35 -19.42
CA ARG A 404 -24.15 0.42 -20.51
C ARG A 404 -23.59 1.86 -20.53
N GLY A 405 -23.82 2.56 -21.65
CA GLY A 405 -23.51 4.00 -21.78
C GLY A 405 -24.10 4.87 -20.67
N ASP A 406 -25.24 4.48 -20.10
CA ASP A 406 -25.91 5.15 -18.97
C ASP A 406 -25.34 4.79 -17.58
N HIS A 407 -24.15 4.17 -17.53
CA HIS A 407 -23.51 3.65 -16.31
C HIS A 407 -24.29 2.57 -15.54
N PHE A 408 -25.33 1.99 -16.14
CA PHE A 408 -26.07 0.90 -15.52
C PHE A 408 -25.31 -0.42 -15.63
N ARG A 409 -25.01 -1.04 -14.48
CA ARG A 409 -24.31 -2.34 -14.39
C ARG A 409 -25.30 -3.49 -14.55
N VAL A 410 -25.13 -4.28 -15.60
CA VAL A 410 -25.95 -5.46 -15.88
C VAL A 410 -25.13 -6.70 -15.60
N ARG A 411 -25.68 -7.62 -14.80
CA ARG A 411 -25.07 -8.93 -14.56
C ARG A 411 -25.37 -9.87 -15.72
N ILE A 412 -24.35 -10.59 -16.17
CA ILE A 412 -24.51 -11.61 -17.21
C ILE A 412 -25.05 -12.91 -16.60
N THR A 413 -26.13 -13.41 -17.20
CA THR A 413 -26.82 -14.67 -16.90
C THR A 413 -26.97 -15.44 -18.21
N ASP A 414 -27.40 -16.70 -18.13
CA ASP A 414 -27.58 -17.53 -19.33
C ASP A 414 -28.55 -16.95 -20.36
N LYS A 415 -29.53 -16.16 -19.94
CA LYS A 415 -30.44 -15.46 -20.86
C LYS A 415 -29.82 -14.19 -21.43
N THR A 416 -29.15 -13.40 -20.58
CA THR A 416 -28.65 -12.08 -21.01
C THR A 416 -27.38 -12.18 -21.85
N LYS A 417 -26.60 -13.26 -21.75
CA LYS A 417 -25.37 -13.44 -22.55
C LYS A 417 -25.63 -13.43 -24.06
N TYR A 418 -26.68 -14.11 -24.53
CA TYR A 418 -27.05 -14.13 -25.95
C TYR A 418 -27.59 -12.78 -26.43
N ILE A 419 -28.36 -12.10 -25.58
CA ILE A 419 -28.90 -10.79 -25.87
C ILE A 419 -27.78 -9.76 -26.09
N TRP A 420 -26.73 -9.79 -25.26
CA TRP A 420 -25.64 -8.80 -25.32
C TRP A 420 -24.55 -9.10 -26.33
N SER A 421 -24.39 -10.36 -26.71
CA SER A 421 -23.49 -10.76 -27.80
C SER A 421 -24.12 -10.58 -29.19
N GLY A 422 -25.44 -10.55 -29.26
CA GLY A 422 -26.22 -10.47 -30.49
C GLY A 422 -26.62 -9.07 -30.94
N PHE A 423 -27.44 -9.08 -31.98
CA PHE A 423 -28.01 -7.94 -32.66
C PHE A 423 -29.46 -7.74 -32.21
N ARG A 424 -29.97 -6.52 -32.41
CA ARG A 424 -31.37 -6.18 -32.19
C ARG A 424 -31.99 -5.70 -33.50
N CYS A 425 -33.08 -6.36 -33.91
CA CYS A 425 -33.91 -5.87 -35.01
C CYS A 425 -34.68 -4.62 -34.58
N LEU A 426 -34.72 -3.59 -35.43
CA LEU A 426 -35.50 -2.38 -35.18
C LEU A 426 -36.87 -2.37 -35.86
N ASN A 427 -37.24 -3.46 -36.55
CA ASN A 427 -38.59 -3.62 -37.10
C ASN A 427 -39.62 -3.69 -35.94
N PRO A 428 -40.60 -2.76 -35.87
CA PRO A 428 -41.66 -2.78 -34.86
C PRO A 428 -42.51 -4.05 -34.86
N GLU A 429 -42.64 -4.71 -36.02
CA GLU A 429 -43.42 -5.95 -36.18
C GLU A 429 -42.64 -7.20 -35.75
N CYS A 430 -41.36 -7.07 -35.40
CA CYS A 430 -40.52 -8.17 -34.94
C CYS A 430 -40.65 -8.33 -33.42
N ASP A 431 -41.78 -8.86 -32.95
CA ASP A 431 -42.03 -9.14 -31.53
C ASP A 431 -41.86 -10.63 -31.18
N CYS A 432 -41.83 -10.94 -29.87
CA CYS A 432 -41.71 -12.31 -29.36
C CYS A 432 -43.04 -13.05 -29.24
N GLY A 433 -44.16 -12.44 -29.63
CA GLY A 433 -45.51 -12.85 -29.25
C GLY A 433 -45.82 -12.63 -27.76
N SER A 434 -47.11 -12.61 -27.42
CA SER A 434 -47.66 -12.60 -26.06
C SER A 434 -48.63 -13.78 -25.86
N GLU A 435 -49.17 -13.98 -24.66
CA GLU A 435 -50.18 -15.04 -24.43
C GLU A 435 -51.44 -14.84 -25.30
N ASP A 436 -51.78 -13.59 -25.62
CA ASP A 436 -52.95 -13.23 -26.43
C ASP A 436 -52.66 -13.23 -27.95
N GLU A 437 -51.40 -12.99 -28.36
CA GLU A 437 -50.97 -12.94 -29.76
C GLU A 437 -49.73 -13.84 -29.97
N PRO A 438 -49.88 -15.05 -30.54
CA PRO A 438 -48.77 -15.99 -30.69
C PRO A 438 -47.72 -15.47 -31.69
N TYR A 439 -46.46 -15.83 -31.45
CA TYR A 439 -45.33 -15.45 -32.30
C TYR A 439 -45.56 -15.84 -33.77
N ALA A 440 -45.55 -14.85 -34.67
CA ALA A 440 -45.82 -15.02 -36.10
C ALA A 440 -44.56 -15.00 -36.99
N GLY A 441 -43.36 -14.97 -36.39
CA GLY A 441 -42.09 -14.90 -37.13
C GLY A 441 -41.62 -16.23 -37.73
N TYR A 442 -40.55 -16.18 -38.54
CA TYR A 442 -40.07 -17.29 -39.36
C TYR A 442 -39.33 -18.40 -38.59
N ARG A 443 -38.75 -18.11 -37.42
CA ARG A 443 -37.91 -19.04 -36.63
C ARG A 443 -38.43 -19.20 -35.20
N PRO A 444 -39.49 -20.00 -34.98
CA PRO A 444 -40.06 -20.22 -33.64
C PRO A 444 -39.09 -20.93 -32.70
N ASP A 445 -38.26 -21.83 -33.23
CA ASP A 445 -37.17 -22.52 -32.52
C ASP A 445 -36.14 -21.53 -31.93
N LEU A 446 -35.82 -20.47 -32.69
CA LEU A 446 -34.92 -19.41 -32.22
C LEU A 446 -35.61 -18.53 -31.18
N ASN A 447 -36.89 -18.21 -31.36
CA ASN A 447 -37.65 -17.36 -30.44
C ASN A 447 -37.84 -18.01 -29.05
N GLU A 448 -37.82 -19.34 -28.95
CA GLU A 448 -37.88 -20.05 -27.66
C GLU A 448 -36.63 -19.80 -26.79
N VAL A 449 -35.46 -19.68 -27.42
CA VAL A 449 -34.16 -19.54 -26.75
C VAL A 449 -33.72 -18.08 -26.65
N LEU A 450 -33.89 -17.33 -27.74
CA LEU A 450 -33.54 -15.92 -27.87
C LEU A 450 -34.73 -15.16 -28.47
N HIS A 451 -35.56 -14.62 -27.58
CA HIS A 451 -36.78 -13.91 -27.95
C HIS A 451 -36.49 -12.72 -28.90
N ALA A 452 -37.30 -12.63 -29.96
CA ALA A 452 -37.37 -11.46 -30.83
C ALA A 452 -37.64 -10.19 -30.00
N PRO A 453 -37.07 -9.03 -30.36
CA PRO A 453 -36.32 -8.72 -31.59
C PRO A 453 -34.81 -9.06 -31.54
N ASN A 454 -34.33 -9.82 -30.56
CA ASN A 454 -32.90 -10.13 -30.44
C ASN A 454 -32.54 -11.38 -31.24
N PHE A 455 -31.38 -11.37 -31.88
CA PHE A 455 -30.87 -12.54 -32.60
C PHE A 455 -29.34 -12.52 -32.66
N LEU A 456 -28.71 -13.67 -32.94
CA LEU A 456 -27.27 -13.77 -33.17
C LEU A 456 -27.03 -14.56 -34.47
N PRO A 457 -26.47 -13.93 -35.53
CA PRO A 457 -26.05 -14.65 -36.73
C PRO A 457 -25.09 -15.79 -36.41
N GLY A 458 -25.26 -16.95 -37.06
CA GLY A 458 -24.41 -18.13 -36.83
C GLY A 458 -24.70 -18.94 -35.56
N LEU A 459 -25.74 -18.60 -34.80
CA LEU A 459 -26.19 -19.35 -33.62
C LEU A 459 -26.77 -20.72 -34.01
N GLU A 460 -26.24 -21.79 -33.43
CA GLU A 460 -26.74 -23.15 -33.64
C GLU A 460 -27.52 -23.66 -32.42
N LEU A 461 -28.61 -24.39 -32.68
CA LEU A 461 -29.50 -24.94 -31.66
C LEU A 461 -29.47 -26.47 -31.71
N LYS A 462 -29.49 -27.08 -30.52
CA LYS A 462 -29.62 -28.53 -30.33
C LYS A 462 -30.83 -28.83 -29.46
N ARG A 463 -31.48 -29.97 -29.69
CA ARG A 463 -32.59 -30.45 -28.85
C ARG A 463 -32.03 -31.10 -27.59
N GLN A 464 -32.51 -30.70 -26.42
CA GLN A 464 -32.15 -31.30 -25.14
C GLN A 464 -33.41 -31.75 -24.40
N MET A 465 -33.32 -32.91 -23.75
CA MET A 465 -34.38 -33.42 -22.88
C MET A 465 -34.18 -32.86 -21.47
N ARG A 466 -35.11 -32.03 -20.99
CA ARG A 466 -35.08 -31.48 -19.63
C ARG A 466 -36.15 -32.13 -18.77
N ARG A 467 -35.80 -32.43 -17.53
CA ARG A 467 -36.73 -33.00 -16.56
C ARG A 467 -37.47 -31.90 -15.80
N ASN A 468 -38.79 -31.90 -15.86
CA ASN A 468 -39.62 -30.91 -15.19
C ASN A 468 -39.74 -31.16 -13.68
N ALA A 469 -40.29 -30.19 -12.95
CA ALA A 469 -40.49 -30.26 -11.49
C ALA A 469 -41.36 -31.46 -11.04
N ILE A 470 -42.09 -32.08 -11.97
CA ILE A 470 -42.98 -33.24 -11.78
C ILE A 470 -42.29 -34.56 -12.16
N GLY A 471 -41.11 -34.51 -12.81
CA GLY A 471 -40.29 -35.68 -13.13
C GLY A 471 -40.38 -36.20 -14.57
N ASP A 472 -41.25 -35.63 -15.39
CA ASP A 472 -41.40 -35.93 -16.82
C ASP A 472 -40.30 -35.26 -17.66
N LEU A 473 -39.93 -35.88 -18.79
CA LEU A 473 -38.94 -35.38 -19.74
C LEU A 473 -39.65 -34.58 -20.83
N GLU A 474 -39.35 -33.29 -20.94
CA GLU A 474 -39.81 -32.40 -22.00
C GLU A 474 -38.65 -32.07 -22.96
N GLU A 475 -38.96 -31.93 -24.24
CA GLU A 475 -38.01 -31.48 -25.27
C GLU A 475 -37.92 -29.95 -25.24
N GLU A 476 -36.74 -29.41 -24.91
CA GLU A 476 -36.43 -27.97 -24.92
C GLU A 476 -35.30 -27.70 -25.93
N TRP A 477 -35.39 -26.59 -26.68
CA TRP A 477 -34.28 -26.15 -27.52
C TRP A 477 -33.19 -25.48 -26.68
N ALA A 478 -31.93 -25.86 -26.89
CA ALA A 478 -30.78 -25.28 -26.22
C ALA A 478 -29.72 -24.83 -27.23
N VAL A 479 -28.96 -23.79 -26.91
CA VAL A 479 -27.85 -23.34 -27.77
C VAL A 479 -26.71 -24.35 -27.75
N ASP A 480 -26.19 -24.69 -28.92
CA ASP A 480 -24.91 -25.38 -29.03
C ASP A 480 -23.74 -24.40 -29.01
N LEU A 481 -23.22 -24.15 -27.80
CA LEU A 481 -22.20 -23.13 -27.57
C LEU A 481 -20.89 -23.41 -28.31
N GLU A 482 -20.45 -24.67 -28.38
CA GLU A 482 -19.19 -25.03 -29.03
C GLU A 482 -19.25 -24.78 -30.54
N ALA A 483 -20.30 -25.27 -31.21
CA ALA A 483 -20.52 -25.04 -32.63
C ALA A 483 -20.72 -23.54 -32.95
N THR A 484 -21.46 -22.81 -32.11
CA THR A 484 -21.65 -21.36 -32.27
C THR A 484 -20.31 -20.61 -32.15
N ILE A 485 -19.45 -20.98 -31.20
CA ILE A 485 -18.13 -20.34 -31.04
C ILE A 485 -17.21 -20.65 -32.22
N LEU A 486 -17.26 -21.87 -32.77
CA LEU A 486 -16.51 -22.24 -33.99
C LEU A 486 -16.95 -21.42 -35.20
N ASN A 487 -18.27 -21.26 -35.40
CA ASN A 487 -18.83 -20.42 -36.44
C ASN A 487 -18.34 -18.96 -36.34
N LEU A 488 -18.27 -18.40 -35.12
CA LEU A 488 -17.73 -17.06 -34.87
C LEU A 488 -16.21 -16.93 -35.10
N LYS A 489 -15.48 -18.04 -35.03
CA LYS A 489 -14.06 -18.10 -35.44
C LYS A 489 -13.87 -18.30 -36.94
N GLY A 490 -14.95 -18.58 -37.67
CA GLY A 490 -14.86 -18.97 -39.08
C GLY A 490 -14.23 -20.36 -39.26
N GLU A 491 -14.36 -21.25 -38.27
CA GLU A 491 -13.81 -22.61 -38.29
C GLU A 491 -14.95 -23.64 -38.33
N ASP A 492 -14.73 -24.77 -39.02
CA ASP A 492 -15.62 -25.92 -38.98
C ASP A 492 -15.33 -26.82 -37.76
N ALA A 493 -16.14 -27.88 -37.57
CA ALA A 493 -15.95 -28.86 -36.48
C ALA A 493 -14.61 -29.63 -36.54
N LYS A 494 -13.84 -29.52 -37.63
CA LYS A 494 -12.52 -30.12 -37.83
C LYS A 494 -11.38 -29.09 -37.75
N GLY A 495 -11.69 -27.82 -37.46
CA GLY A 495 -10.72 -26.73 -37.38
C GLY A 495 -10.27 -26.17 -38.72
N GLN A 496 -10.98 -26.43 -39.82
CA GLN A 496 -10.72 -25.84 -41.13
C GLN A 496 -11.47 -24.52 -41.30
N SER A 497 -10.86 -23.54 -41.96
CA SER A 497 -11.51 -22.25 -42.23
C SER A 497 -12.73 -22.41 -43.16
N LEU A 498 -13.85 -21.82 -42.76
CA LEU A 498 -15.08 -21.73 -43.55
C LEU A 498 -14.86 -20.79 -44.76
N LYS A 499 -15.68 -20.99 -45.80
CA LYS A 499 -15.64 -20.15 -47.01
C LYS A 499 -16.12 -18.72 -46.69
N GLU A 500 -15.62 -17.73 -47.43
CA GLU A 500 -15.94 -16.31 -47.20
C GLU A 500 -17.44 -15.99 -47.41
N ASP A 501 -18.13 -16.76 -48.25
CA ASP A 501 -19.57 -16.63 -48.52
C ASP A 501 -20.49 -17.45 -47.58
N ASP A 502 -19.94 -18.15 -46.57
CA ASP A 502 -20.75 -19.01 -45.70
C ASP A 502 -21.62 -18.16 -44.74
N PRO A 503 -22.96 -18.30 -44.77
CA PRO A 503 -23.86 -17.53 -43.90
C PRO A 503 -23.65 -17.79 -42.40
N LYS A 504 -23.01 -18.91 -42.02
CA LYS A 504 -22.69 -19.21 -40.61
C LYS A 504 -21.55 -18.36 -40.07
N ALA A 505 -20.61 -17.95 -40.91
CA ALA A 505 -19.41 -17.21 -40.53
C ALA A 505 -19.48 -15.71 -40.84
N ILE A 506 -20.69 -15.17 -41.14
CA ILE A 506 -20.89 -13.76 -41.53
C ILE A 506 -20.21 -12.80 -40.55
N ILE A 507 -20.34 -13.02 -39.24
CA ILE A 507 -19.73 -12.13 -38.23
C ILE A 507 -18.20 -12.10 -38.34
N HIS A 508 -17.58 -13.26 -38.52
CA HIS A 508 -16.13 -13.39 -38.66
C HIS A 508 -15.64 -12.71 -39.95
N ASN A 509 -16.28 -13.02 -41.07
CA ASN A 509 -15.93 -12.49 -42.39
C ASN A 509 -16.17 -10.98 -42.47
N ARG A 510 -17.26 -10.49 -41.86
CA ARG A 510 -17.56 -9.06 -41.72
C ARG A 510 -16.49 -8.33 -40.92
N TRP A 511 -16.03 -8.90 -39.81
CA TRP A 511 -14.96 -8.32 -39.01
C TRP A 511 -13.61 -8.31 -39.76
N LYS A 512 -13.26 -9.40 -40.45
CA LYS A 512 -12.06 -9.49 -41.31
C LYS A 512 -12.09 -8.44 -42.43
N TRP A 513 -13.26 -8.24 -43.04
CA TRP A 513 -13.48 -7.20 -44.05
C TRP A 513 -13.34 -5.80 -43.47
N GLU A 514 -14.02 -5.49 -42.37
CA GLU A 514 -13.95 -4.18 -41.68
C GLU A 514 -12.52 -3.84 -41.25
N HIS A 515 -11.73 -4.84 -40.85
CA HIS A 515 -10.33 -4.64 -40.50
C HIS A 515 -9.45 -4.30 -41.72
N SER A 516 -9.71 -4.94 -42.86
CA SER A 516 -8.94 -4.75 -44.09
C SER A 516 -9.34 -3.45 -44.81
N ASN A 517 -10.64 -3.11 -44.79
CA ASN A 517 -11.25 -2.00 -45.53
C ASN A 517 -12.13 -1.13 -44.60
N PRO A 518 -11.55 -0.31 -43.71
CA PRO A 518 -12.29 0.40 -42.66
C PRO A 518 -13.22 1.53 -43.15
N ASN A 519 -13.11 1.96 -44.41
CA ASN A 519 -13.88 3.08 -44.97
C ASN A 519 -14.79 2.67 -46.15
N GLU A 520 -14.88 1.38 -46.46
CA GLU A 520 -15.71 0.87 -47.56
C GLU A 520 -17.00 0.25 -47.03
N TYR A 521 -18.05 0.29 -47.85
CA TYR A 521 -19.31 -0.39 -47.54
C TYR A 521 -19.12 -1.91 -47.54
N PHE A 522 -19.94 -2.60 -46.77
CA PHE A 522 -19.95 -4.06 -46.77
C PHE A 522 -20.48 -4.58 -48.12
N PRO A 523 -19.83 -5.58 -48.73
CA PRO A 523 -20.42 -6.34 -49.83
C PRO A 523 -21.77 -6.97 -49.42
N ASP A 524 -22.71 -7.09 -50.36
CA ASP A 524 -24.08 -7.58 -50.13
C ASP A 524 -24.14 -8.93 -49.39
N HIS A 525 -23.16 -9.82 -49.59
CA HIS A 525 -23.09 -11.13 -48.93
C HIS A 525 -22.66 -11.07 -47.45
N LEU A 526 -22.16 -9.93 -46.97
CA LEU A 526 -21.75 -9.69 -45.57
C LEU A 526 -22.77 -8.83 -44.79
N GLU A 527 -23.86 -8.40 -45.44
CA GLU A 527 -24.96 -7.74 -44.76
C GLU A 527 -25.72 -8.73 -43.87
N VAL A 528 -26.10 -8.26 -42.68
CA VAL A 528 -26.77 -9.11 -41.68
C VAL A 528 -28.27 -8.85 -41.79
N SER A 529 -29.07 -9.91 -41.99
CA SER A 529 -30.53 -9.86 -41.92
C SER A 529 -31.07 -10.49 -40.63
N CYS A 530 -32.26 -10.07 -40.19
CA CYS A 530 -32.92 -10.63 -39.01
C CYS A 530 -33.56 -12.00 -39.34
N PRO A 531 -33.18 -13.10 -38.68
CA PRO A 531 -33.76 -14.42 -38.91
C PRO A 531 -35.20 -14.57 -38.43
N HIS A 532 -35.69 -13.66 -37.56
CA HIS A 532 -37.05 -13.69 -37.04
C HIS A 532 -38.08 -13.13 -38.04
N CYS A 533 -37.77 -12.03 -38.73
CA CYS A 533 -38.69 -11.34 -39.65
C CYS A 533 -38.19 -11.24 -41.09
N GLY A 534 -36.98 -11.70 -41.41
CA GLY A 534 -36.38 -11.62 -42.74
C GLY A 534 -35.88 -10.23 -43.14
N SER A 535 -36.01 -9.22 -42.25
CA SER A 535 -35.66 -7.81 -42.50
C SER A 535 -36.30 -7.23 -43.77
N PRO A 536 -37.64 -7.04 -43.79
CA PRO A 536 -38.36 -6.59 -44.98
C PRO A 536 -37.85 -5.23 -45.50
N GLU A 537 -37.94 -5.04 -46.82
CA GLU A 537 -37.67 -3.75 -47.46
C GLU A 537 -38.80 -2.77 -47.15
N ILE A 538 -38.45 -1.59 -46.64
CA ILE A 538 -39.35 -0.48 -46.37
C ILE A 538 -39.19 0.51 -47.52
N GLU A 539 -40.30 1.01 -48.07
CA GLU A 539 -40.31 2.09 -49.06
C GLU A 539 -40.30 3.46 -48.35
N ASP A 540 -39.39 4.36 -48.74
CA ASP A 540 -39.41 5.75 -48.28
C ASP A 540 -40.52 6.56 -48.99
N GLU A 541 -40.82 7.76 -48.49
CA GLU A 541 -41.80 8.68 -49.10
C GLU A 541 -41.43 9.11 -50.54
N TYR A 542 -40.22 8.80 -51.01
CA TYR A 542 -39.70 9.11 -52.34
C TYR A 542 -39.59 7.87 -53.27
N GLY A 543 -40.08 6.69 -52.84
CA GLY A 543 -40.08 5.46 -53.63
C GLY A 543 -38.75 4.67 -53.64
N GLY A 544 -37.83 4.96 -52.73
CA GLY A 544 -36.62 4.19 -52.47
C GLY A 544 -36.88 3.03 -51.50
N THR A 545 -36.46 1.82 -51.85
CA THR A 545 -36.55 0.62 -51.01
C THR A 545 -35.27 0.45 -50.17
N TYR A 546 -35.41 0.33 -48.85
CA TYR A 546 -34.30 0.07 -47.92
C TYR A 546 -34.63 -1.06 -46.94
N SER A 547 -33.67 -1.94 -46.64
CA SER A 547 -33.88 -3.02 -45.67
C SER A 547 -34.09 -2.47 -44.24
N THR A 548 -34.90 -3.13 -43.42
CA THR A 548 -35.04 -2.74 -41.99
C THR A 548 -33.70 -2.70 -41.26
N GLU A 549 -33.47 -1.64 -40.49
CA GLU A 549 -32.22 -1.44 -39.75
C GLU A 549 -32.01 -2.45 -38.61
N ILE A 550 -30.74 -2.79 -38.37
CA ILE A 550 -30.30 -3.72 -37.32
C ILE A 550 -29.22 -3.05 -36.48
N GLU A 551 -29.38 -3.10 -35.15
CA GLU A 551 -28.41 -2.56 -34.21
C GLU A 551 -27.50 -3.68 -33.66
N ASP A 552 -26.20 -3.61 -33.92
CA ASP A 552 -25.20 -4.38 -33.16
C ASP A 552 -24.99 -3.71 -31.80
N ARG A 553 -25.32 -4.41 -30.72
CA ARG A 553 -25.22 -3.87 -29.35
C ARG A 553 -23.80 -3.60 -28.90
N LEU A 554 -22.81 -4.23 -29.54
CA LEU A 554 -21.40 -4.03 -29.28
C LEU A 554 -20.76 -3.06 -30.30
N SER A 555 -21.54 -2.49 -31.21
CA SER A 555 -21.04 -1.47 -32.15
C SER A 555 -20.55 -0.22 -31.42
N THR A 556 -19.47 0.34 -31.95
CA THR A 556 -18.91 1.64 -31.55
C THR A 556 -19.43 2.78 -32.42
N LEU A 557 -20.37 2.50 -33.32
CA LEU A 557 -21.02 3.49 -34.18
C LEU A 557 -22.51 3.55 -33.83
N ASP A 558 -23.02 4.77 -33.72
CA ASP A 558 -24.45 5.07 -33.64
C ASP A 558 -25.13 4.91 -35.01
N ARG A 559 -26.46 5.03 -35.02
CA ARG A 559 -27.33 4.82 -36.20
C ARG A 559 -26.93 5.65 -37.42
N GLU A 560 -26.41 6.86 -37.19
CA GLU A 560 -26.00 7.80 -38.24
C GLU A 560 -24.52 7.63 -38.64
N GLY A 561 -23.83 6.58 -38.18
CA GLY A 561 -22.40 6.38 -38.40
C GLY A 561 -21.49 7.23 -37.50
N ASN A 562 -22.07 7.93 -36.53
CA ASN A 562 -21.33 8.73 -35.55
C ASN A 562 -20.65 7.84 -34.49
N PRO A 563 -19.46 8.18 -33.98
CA PRO A 563 -18.79 7.37 -32.96
C PRO A 563 -19.54 7.41 -31.62
N LYS A 564 -19.99 6.24 -31.17
CA LYS A 564 -20.61 6.00 -29.88
C LYS A 564 -19.57 5.55 -28.85
N PRO A 565 -19.65 5.99 -27.58
CA PRO A 565 -18.88 5.36 -26.51
C PRO A 565 -19.23 3.88 -26.42
N GLY A 566 -18.30 3.02 -26.84
CA GLY A 566 -18.47 1.56 -26.78
C GLY A 566 -18.82 1.09 -25.37
N VAL A 567 -19.62 0.02 -25.31
CA VAL A 567 -20.00 -0.65 -24.06
C VAL A 567 -18.75 -1.08 -23.29
N ILE A 568 -18.77 -1.03 -21.95
CA ILE A 568 -17.67 -1.52 -21.13
C ILE A 568 -18.02 -2.92 -20.61
N VAL A 569 -17.13 -3.88 -20.85
CA VAL A 569 -17.29 -5.28 -20.47
C VAL A 569 -16.32 -5.58 -19.32
N GLU A 570 -16.83 -6.09 -18.21
CA GLU A 570 -16.02 -6.58 -17.08
C GLU A 570 -15.72 -8.08 -17.27
N ARG A 571 -14.63 -8.35 -17.98
CA ARG A 571 -14.17 -9.73 -18.26
C ARG A 571 -13.32 -10.30 -17.14
N HIS A 572 -13.23 -11.63 -17.05
CA HIS A 572 -12.30 -12.35 -16.17
C HIS A 572 -10.84 -11.98 -16.47
N LEU A 573 -9.94 -12.22 -15.50
CA LEU A 573 -8.49 -12.10 -15.72
C LEU A 573 -8.01 -13.14 -16.70
N ILE A 574 -7.22 -12.75 -17.70
CA ILE A 574 -6.61 -13.65 -18.70
C ILE A 574 -5.09 -13.56 -18.64
N ASP A 575 -4.41 -14.48 -19.33
CA ASP A 575 -2.96 -14.47 -19.43
C ASP A 575 -2.44 -13.16 -20.05
N GLY A 576 -1.41 -12.58 -19.45
CA GLY A 576 -0.80 -11.30 -19.84
C GLY A 576 -1.47 -10.06 -19.23
N ASP A 577 -2.55 -10.20 -18.46
CA ASP A 577 -3.12 -9.09 -17.70
C ASP A 577 -2.16 -8.60 -16.61
N VAL A 578 -2.13 -7.29 -16.41
CA VAL A 578 -1.22 -6.64 -15.45
C VAL A 578 -1.88 -6.53 -14.09
N ALA A 579 -1.23 -7.08 -13.06
CA ALA A 579 -1.65 -6.97 -11.67
C ALA A 579 -0.49 -6.58 -10.75
N ILE A 580 -0.80 -5.89 -9.66
CA ILE A 580 0.20 -5.53 -8.66
C ILE A 580 0.25 -6.61 -7.60
N PHE A 581 1.43 -7.17 -7.39
CA PHE A 581 1.70 -8.20 -6.40
C PHE A 581 2.50 -7.64 -5.23
N ASN A 582 2.03 -7.90 -4.00
CA ASN A 582 2.53 -7.24 -2.80
C ASN A 582 2.61 -8.19 -1.60
N ARG A 583 3.76 -8.18 -0.91
CA ARG A 583 3.94 -8.81 0.40
C ARG A 583 4.03 -7.78 1.52
N GLN A 584 3.29 -8.03 2.59
CA GLN A 584 3.36 -7.21 3.81
C GLN A 584 4.35 -7.85 4.80
N PRO A 585 5.17 -7.05 5.52
CA PRO A 585 5.26 -5.60 5.50
C PRO A 585 6.02 -5.05 4.29
N SER A 586 5.49 -4.00 3.66
CA SER A 586 6.13 -3.36 2.51
C SER A 586 7.22 -2.38 3.00
N LEU A 587 8.48 -2.83 2.99
CA LEU A 587 9.63 -2.07 3.52
C LEU A 587 10.23 -1.11 2.49
N HIS A 588 10.18 -1.46 1.21
CA HIS A 588 10.69 -0.66 0.11
C HIS A 588 9.74 -0.77 -1.09
N ARG A 589 9.93 0.07 -2.12
CA ARG A 589 9.05 0.08 -3.30
C ARG A 589 8.96 -1.28 -3.99
N MET A 590 10.06 -2.04 -4.06
CA MET A 590 10.08 -3.38 -4.67
C MET A 590 9.28 -4.45 -3.91
N SER A 591 8.77 -4.16 -2.69
CA SER A 591 7.82 -5.06 -2.02
C SER A 591 6.44 -5.05 -2.69
N MET A 592 6.23 -4.16 -3.67
CA MET A 592 5.02 -4.03 -4.48
C MET A 592 5.44 -3.81 -5.95
N MET A 593 5.35 -4.85 -6.77
CA MET A 593 5.74 -4.82 -8.18
C MET A 593 4.62 -5.37 -9.05
N VAL A 594 4.69 -5.06 -10.34
CA VAL A 594 3.73 -5.52 -11.33
C VAL A 594 4.18 -6.82 -11.95
N HIS A 595 3.26 -7.78 -11.92
CA HIS A 595 3.38 -9.06 -12.60
C HIS A 595 2.32 -9.18 -13.69
N GLU A 596 2.63 -9.96 -14.70
CA GLU A 596 1.73 -10.43 -15.74
C GLU A 596 1.07 -11.73 -15.25
N ILE A 597 -0.26 -11.77 -15.31
CA ILE A 597 -1.04 -12.88 -14.80
C ILE A 597 -0.87 -14.06 -15.74
N ARG A 598 -0.74 -15.25 -15.16
CA ARG A 598 -0.88 -16.53 -15.83
C ARG A 598 -1.88 -17.39 -15.08
N VAL A 599 -3.01 -17.70 -15.70
CA VAL A 599 -4.08 -18.46 -15.08
C VAL A 599 -3.70 -19.93 -15.03
N MET A 600 -3.71 -20.49 -13.82
CA MET A 600 -3.30 -21.88 -13.59
C MET A 600 -4.28 -22.59 -12.66
N PRO A 601 -4.40 -23.93 -12.76
CA PRO A 601 -5.15 -24.71 -11.79
C PRO A 601 -4.46 -24.69 -10.43
N GLY A 602 -5.23 -24.53 -9.35
CA GLY A 602 -4.74 -24.48 -7.99
C GLY A 602 -5.52 -23.53 -7.10
N LYS A 603 -4.96 -23.21 -5.93
CA LYS A 603 -5.54 -22.26 -4.95
C LYS A 603 -4.51 -21.23 -4.43
N THR A 604 -3.25 -21.37 -4.81
CA THR A 604 -2.12 -20.56 -4.35
C THR A 604 -1.66 -19.61 -5.45
N PHE A 605 -1.02 -18.51 -5.07
CA PHE A 605 -0.28 -17.69 -6.02
C PHE A 605 1.09 -18.33 -6.27
N ARG A 606 1.50 -18.41 -7.54
CA ARG A 606 2.81 -18.93 -7.94
C ARG A 606 3.66 -17.83 -8.52
N PHE A 607 4.95 -17.82 -8.23
CA PHE A 607 5.89 -16.88 -8.86
C PHE A 607 7.29 -17.47 -8.84
N ASN A 608 8.19 -16.83 -9.59
CA ASN A 608 9.57 -17.29 -9.75
C ASN A 608 10.38 -17.14 -8.45
N LEU A 609 11.25 -18.12 -8.18
CA LEU A 609 12.12 -18.15 -6.99
C LEU A 609 13.11 -16.97 -6.93
N ALA A 610 13.54 -16.45 -8.08
CA ALA A 610 14.46 -15.30 -8.14
C ALA A 610 13.85 -14.02 -7.53
N ASP A 611 12.52 -13.91 -7.50
CA ASP A 611 11.81 -12.74 -6.97
C ASP A 611 11.51 -12.85 -5.47
N CYS A 612 11.91 -13.92 -4.80
CA CYS A 612 11.69 -14.06 -3.35
C CYS A 612 12.41 -12.96 -2.56
N THR A 613 13.61 -12.58 -2.97
CA THR A 613 14.45 -11.59 -2.28
C THR A 613 13.81 -10.20 -2.16
N PRO A 614 13.29 -9.55 -3.23
CA PRO A 614 12.61 -8.25 -3.11
C PRO A 614 11.33 -8.30 -2.27
N TYR A 615 10.60 -9.43 -2.25
CA TYR A 615 9.45 -9.58 -1.35
C TYR A 615 9.83 -10.00 0.07
N ASN A 616 11.10 -10.39 0.29
CA ASN A 616 11.57 -11.09 1.47
C ASN A 616 10.66 -12.29 1.82
N ALA A 617 10.16 -12.97 0.79
CA ALA A 617 9.14 -14.01 0.88
C ALA A 617 9.76 -15.39 1.05
N ASP A 618 9.14 -16.20 1.89
CA ASP A 618 9.42 -17.63 2.03
C ASP A 618 8.15 -18.45 1.76
N PHE A 619 8.25 -19.77 1.86
CA PHE A 619 7.15 -20.69 1.52
C PHE A 619 6.72 -21.53 2.72
N ASP A 620 6.79 -20.97 3.94
CA ASP A 620 6.41 -21.65 5.19
C ASP A 620 4.91 -21.51 5.55
N GLY A 621 4.13 -20.85 4.69
CA GLY A 621 2.73 -20.47 4.92
C GLY A 621 2.44 -19.00 4.65
N ASP A 622 3.45 -18.26 4.19
CA ASP A 622 3.34 -16.88 3.75
C ASP A 622 2.18 -16.63 2.75
N GLU A 623 1.55 -15.47 2.91
CA GLU A 623 0.44 -15.02 2.06
C GLU A 623 0.77 -13.68 1.41
N MET A 624 0.41 -13.53 0.14
CA MET A 624 0.61 -12.30 -0.61
C MET A 624 -0.70 -11.76 -1.17
N ASN A 625 -0.72 -10.45 -1.44
CA ASN A 625 -1.87 -9.74 -1.96
C ASN A 625 -1.69 -9.50 -3.47
N LEU A 626 -2.77 -9.70 -4.22
CA LEU A 626 -2.88 -9.38 -5.64
C LEU A 626 -3.91 -8.25 -5.80
N HIS A 627 -3.54 -7.20 -6.53
CA HIS A 627 -4.41 -6.06 -6.82
C HIS A 627 -4.58 -5.90 -8.33
N VAL A 628 -5.83 -5.91 -8.79
CA VAL A 628 -6.16 -5.79 -10.22
C VAL A 628 -6.48 -4.34 -10.57
N ILE A 629 -5.73 -3.80 -11.53
CA ILE A 629 -5.83 -2.41 -11.95
C ILE A 629 -7.00 -2.23 -12.94
N GLN A 630 -7.89 -1.29 -12.62
CA GLN A 630 -9.13 -1.11 -13.37
C GLN A 630 -8.97 -0.14 -14.56
N SER A 631 -8.40 1.06 -14.37
CA SER A 631 -8.26 2.04 -15.45
C SER A 631 -7.12 1.71 -16.41
N GLU A 632 -7.33 2.01 -17.69
CA GLU A 632 -6.31 1.81 -18.74
C GLU A 632 -5.04 2.62 -18.49
N GLU A 633 -5.17 3.89 -18.08
CA GLU A 633 -4.03 4.75 -17.75
C GLU A 633 -3.17 4.16 -16.63
N ALA A 634 -3.80 3.66 -15.56
CA ALA A 634 -3.07 3.04 -14.45
C ALA A 634 -2.45 1.70 -14.85
N ARG A 635 -3.11 0.91 -15.72
CA ARG A 635 -2.52 -0.33 -16.26
C ARG A 635 -1.27 -0.03 -17.07
N ALA A 636 -1.31 1.00 -17.91
CA ALA A 636 -0.17 1.42 -18.72
C ALA A 636 0.97 1.96 -17.85
N GLU A 637 0.68 2.86 -16.91
CA GLU A 637 1.66 3.40 -15.96
C GLU A 637 2.34 2.27 -15.17
N ALA A 638 1.55 1.35 -14.64
CA ALA A 638 2.06 0.24 -13.84
C ALA A 638 2.89 -0.74 -14.70
N LYS A 639 2.48 -1.03 -15.93
CA LYS A 639 3.24 -1.89 -16.86
C LYS A 639 4.58 -1.29 -17.24
N ILE A 640 4.64 0.03 -17.46
CA ILE A 640 5.86 0.72 -17.89
C ILE A 640 6.83 0.94 -16.73
N LEU A 641 6.33 1.32 -15.55
CA LEU A 641 7.18 1.79 -14.46
C LEU A 641 7.45 0.75 -13.36
N MET A 642 6.55 -0.20 -13.15
CA MET A 642 6.56 -1.07 -11.96
C MET A 642 6.78 -2.56 -12.28
N ARG A 643 6.96 -2.91 -13.55
CA ARG A 643 7.20 -4.30 -14.00
C ARG A 643 8.48 -4.84 -13.35
N VAL A 644 8.49 -6.13 -12.98
CA VAL A 644 9.58 -6.75 -12.22
C VAL A 644 10.95 -6.53 -12.86
N GLN A 645 11.07 -6.70 -14.18
CA GLN A 645 12.34 -6.51 -14.89
C GLN A 645 12.92 -5.09 -14.80
N GLU A 646 12.10 -4.05 -14.62
CA GLU A 646 12.58 -2.67 -14.43
C GLU A 646 13.15 -2.43 -13.03
N HIS A 647 13.01 -3.41 -12.13
CA HIS A 647 13.41 -3.36 -10.73
C HIS A 647 14.36 -4.49 -10.34
N ILE A 648 15.06 -5.10 -11.31
CA ILE A 648 16.15 -6.06 -11.03
C ILE A 648 17.22 -5.37 -10.16
N ILE A 649 17.57 -4.12 -10.48
CA ILE A 649 18.55 -3.32 -9.75
C ILE A 649 17.88 -2.50 -8.63
N THR A 650 18.42 -2.56 -7.41
CA THR A 650 17.89 -1.82 -6.27
C THR A 650 18.30 -0.35 -6.25
N PRO A 651 17.38 0.57 -5.92
CA PRO A 651 17.71 1.97 -5.70
C PRO A 651 18.51 2.24 -4.41
N ARG A 652 18.74 1.22 -3.57
CA ARG A 652 19.48 1.40 -2.33
C ARG A 652 20.99 1.56 -2.56
N TYR A 653 21.54 0.79 -3.48
CA TYR A 653 22.98 0.74 -3.72
C TYR A 653 23.36 0.44 -5.17
N GLY A 654 22.43 0.25 -6.11
CA GLY A 654 22.79 0.04 -7.52
C GLY A 654 23.40 -1.34 -7.82
N GLY A 655 22.79 -2.40 -7.29
CA GLY A 655 23.11 -3.79 -7.63
C GLY A 655 21.85 -4.64 -7.78
N SER A 656 21.96 -5.79 -8.43
CA SER A 656 20.85 -6.72 -8.67
C SER A 656 20.34 -7.33 -7.36
N VAL A 657 19.06 -7.13 -7.03
CA VAL A 657 18.40 -7.77 -5.89
C VAL A 657 17.62 -9.02 -6.31
N ILE A 658 17.14 -9.05 -7.55
CA ILE A 658 16.56 -10.25 -8.17
C ILE A 658 17.72 -11.04 -8.76
N GLY A 659 17.81 -12.32 -8.42
CA GLY A 659 18.92 -13.17 -8.87
C GLY A 659 18.80 -14.59 -8.35
N GLY A 660 19.81 -15.41 -8.63
CA GLY A 660 19.85 -16.79 -8.17
C GLY A 660 19.91 -16.88 -6.64
N ILE A 661 19.06 -17.72 -6.07
CA ILE A 661 19.07 -18.08 -4.64
C ILE A 661 19.28 -19.58 -4.49
N HIS A 662 19.94 -19.98 -3.40
CA HIS A 662 20.10 -21.38 -2.97
C HIS A 662 20.47 -22.33 -4.13
N ASP A 663 19.52 -23.15 -4.59
CA ASP A 663 19.70 -24.17 -5.62
C ASP A 663 20.21 -23.61 -6.96
N HIS A 664 19.87 -22.37 -7.30
CA HIS A 664 20.43 -21.72 -8.49
C HIS A 664 21.95 -21.55 -8.38
N ILE A 665 22.43 -21.19 -7.18
CA ILE A 665 23.86 -21.02 -6.89
C ILE A 665 24.54 -22.39 -6.86
N SER A 666 23.94 -23.38 -6.20
CA SER A 666 24.46 -24.76 -6.17
C SER A 666 24.54 -25.34 -7.59
N GLY A 667 23.50 -25.18 -8.40
CA GLY A 667 23.47 -25.66 -9.78
C GLY A 667 24.51 -25.00 -10.67
N ALA A 668 24.69 -23.66 -10.56
CA ALA A 668 25.74 -22.95 -11.29
C ALA A 668 27.14 -23.37 -10.85
N TYR A 669 27.34 -23.58 -9.55
CA TYR A 669 28.60 -24.08 -9.01
C TYR A 669 28.91 -25.49 -9.52
N LEU A 670 27.94 -26.42 -9.43
CA LEU A 670 28.11 -27.79 -9.93
C LEU A 670 28.39 -27.85 -11.43
N LEU A 671 27.82 -26.92 -12.20
CA LEU A 671 28.04 -26.80 -13.63
C LEU A 671 29.47 -26.35 -13.96
N THR A 672 29.99 -25.35 -13.25
CA THR A 672 31.21 -24.63 -13.64
C THR A 672 32.44 -24.98 -12.83
N HIS A 673 32.29 -25.63 -11.68
CA HIS A 673 33.40 -25.94 -10.79
C HIS A 673 34.27 -27.09 -11.31
N GLY A 674 35.58 -26.86 -11.36
CA GLY A 674 36.58 -27.87 -11.67
C GLY A 674 36.62 -28.35 -13.13
N ASP A 675 36.15 -27.53 -14.07
CA ASP A 675 36.15 -27.82 -15.53
C ASP A 675 35.59 -29.22 -15.87
N ARG A 676 34.51 -29.60 -15.19
CA ARG A 676 33.87 -30.91 -15.36
C ARG A 676 33.31 -31.08 -16.77
N ILE A 677 33.46 -32.29 -17.31
CA ILE A 677 32.90 -32.69 -18.61
C ILE A 677 31.58 -33.40 -18.38
N LEU A 678 30.53 -32.89 -19.01
CA LEU A 678 29.18 -33.40 -18.91
C LEU A 678 28.85 -34.30 -20.10
N PRO A 679 28.26 -35.47 -19.89
CA PRO A 679 27.93 -36.37 -20.98
C PRO A 679 26.83 -35.75 -21.87
N LYS A 680 26.87 -36.06 -23.16
CA LYS A 680 26.01 -35.43 -24.18
C LYS A 680 24.51 -35.54 -23.88
N ASN A 681 24.06 -36.68 -23.38
CA ASN A 681 22.66 -36.91 -23.01
C ASN A 681 22.18 -35.94 -21.93
N LEU A 682 23.00 -35.70 -20.90
CA LEU A 682 22.70 -34.78 -19.80
C LEU A 682 22.57 -33.34 -20.32
N VAL A 683 23.49 -32.91 -21.17
CA VAL A 683 23.46 -31.54 -21.73
C VAL A 683 22.25 -31.33 -22.63
N LEU A 684 21.87 -32.32 -23.44
CA LEU A 684 20.66 -32.23 -24.26
C LEU A 684 19.38 -32.13 -23.41
N GLU A 685 19.32 -32.83 -22.28
CA GLU A 685 18.20 -32.71 -21.33
C GLU A 685 18.12 -31.30 -20.73
N ILE A 686 19.26 -30.75 -20.30
CA ILE A 686 19.34 -29.38 -19.75
C ILE A 686 18.94 -28.33 -20.79
N LEU A 687 19.47 -28.46 -22.02
CA LEU A 687 19.15 -27.54 -23.12
C LEU A 687 17.67 -27.65 -23.55
N GLY A 688 17.09 -28.84 -23.44
CA GLY A 688 15.66 -29.06 -23.64
C GLY A 688 14.80 -28.32 -22.61
N ALA A 689 15.24 -28.21 -21.35
CA ALA A 689 14.50 -27.49 -20.31
C ALA A 689 14.47 -25.96 -20.50
N ILE A 690 15.43 -25.40 -21.24
CA ILE A 690 15.49 -23.97 -21.57
C ILE A 690 14.96 -23.64 -22.97
N ASP A 691 14.39 -24.63 -23.67
CA ASP A 691 13.92 -24.51 -25.06
C ASP A 691 14.99 -23.90 -26.00
N TRP A 692 16.26 -24.31 -25.85
CA TRP A 692 17.36 -23.75 -26.63
C TRP A 692 17.28 -24.15 -28.10
N VAL A 693 17.33 -23.17 -28.99
CA VAL A 693 17.34 -23.35 -30.45
C VAL A 693 18.58 -22.64 -31.00
N GLY A 694 19.71 -23.35 -31.03
CA GLY A 694 20.98 -22.79 -31.49
C GLY A 694 22.07 -23.87 -31.63
N ASP A 695 23.26 -23.43 -32.04
CA ASP A 695 24.41 -24.32 -32.18
C ASP A 695 24.88 -24.85 -30.82
N LEU A 696 25.39 -26.07 -30.82
CA LEU A 696 25.99 -26.71 -29.65
C LEU A 696 27.48 -26.38 -29.56
N PRO A 697 28.06 -26.31 -28.35
CA PRO A 697 29.49 -26.11 -28.16
C PRO A 697 30.30 -27.29 -28.70
N GLU A 698 31.62 -27.13 -28.83
CA GLU A 698 32.50 -28.19 -29.33
C GLU A 698 32.57 -29.38 -28.36
N GLU A 699 32.52 -30.60 -28.90
CA GLU A 699 32.65 -31.82 -28.10
C GLU A 699 34.10 -32.03 -27.66
N VAL A 700 34.31 -32.24 -26.36
CA VAL A 700 35.62 -32.49 -25.76
C VAL A 700 35.66 -33.91 -25.23
N GLN A 701 36.73 -34.64 -25.55
CA GLN A 701 36.97 -35.99 -25.07
C GLN A 701 38.13 -36.00 -24.08
N VAL A 702 37.84 -36.30 -22.81
CA VAL A 702 38.86 -36.54 -21.77
C VAL A 702 38.45 -37.80 -21.00
N ASP A 703 39.43 -38.64 -20.67
CA ASP A 703 39.26 -39.85 -19.85
C ASP A 703 38.15 -40.80 -20.33
N GLY A 704 37.99 -40.94 -21.65
CA GLY A 704 37.04 -41.88 -22.27
C GLY A 704 35.57 -41.44 -22.26
N THR A 705 35.26 -40.25 -21.73
CA THR A 705 33.91 -39.66 -21.76
C THR A 705 33.84 -38.58 -22.84
N VAL A 706 32.91 -38.71 -23.79
CA VAL A 706 32.63 -37.70 -24.81
C VAL A 706 31.53 -36.78 -24.29
N GLY A 707 31.80 -35.48 -24.21
CA GLY A 707 30.89 -34.53 -23.60
C GLY A 707 31.23 -33.07 -23.87
N TYR A 708 30.63 -32.19 -23.08
CA TYR A 708 30.82 -30.74 -23.16
C TYR A 708 31.35 -30.21 -21.83
N ARG A 709 32.15 -29.14 -21.85
CA ARG A 709 32.54 -28.47 -20.60
C ARG A 709 31.37 -27.68 -20.06
N GLY A 710 31.10 -27.74 -18.76
CA GLY A 710 29.97 -27.03 -18.18
C GLY A 710 30.05 -25.50 -18.33
N THR A 711 31.27 -24.93 -18.37
CA THR A 711 31.52 -23.51 -18.68
C THR A 711 31.07 -23.13 -20.10
N ASP A 712 31.30 -24.00 -21.09
CA ASP A 712 30.85 -23.78 -22.47
C ASP A 712 29.33 -23.83 -22.56
N VAL A 713 28.68 -24.73 -21.80
CA VAL A 713 27.21 -24.79 -21.76
C VAL A 713 26.62 -23.52 -21.14
N LEU A 714 27.23 -22.98 -20.07
CA LEU A 714 26.78 -21.71 -19.48
C LEU A 714 27.00 -20.52 -20.42
N SER A 715 28.06 -20.56 -21.23
CA SER A 715 28.39 -19.49 -22.17
C SER A 715 27.30 -19.30 -23.24
N LEU A 716 26.50 -20.33 -23.54
CA LEU A 716 25.38 -20.22 -24.49
C LEU A 716 24.31 -19.21 -24.07
N ILE A 717 24.09 -19.03 -22.77
CA ILE A 717 23.05 -18.12 -22.26
C ILE A 717 23.56 -16.69 -22.03
N VAL A 718 24.88 -16.48 -22.00
CA VAL A 718 25.47 -15.18 -21.71
C VAL A 718 25.57 -14.35 -23.00
N PRO A 719 24.97 -13.14 -23.05
CA PRO A 719 25.07 -12.29 -24.23
C PRO A 719 26.51 -11.78 -24.44
N ALA A 720 26.96 -11.75 -25.69
CA ALA A 720 28.24 -11.16 -26.06
C ALA A 720 28.18 -9.62 -25.99
N GLY A 721 29.33 -8.95 -25.82
CA GLY A 721 29.40 -7.47 -25.88
C GLY A 721 29.89 -6.78 -24.61
N PHE A 722 30.38 -7.53 -23.61
CA PHE A 722 31.08 -6.98 -22.46
C PHE A 722 32.22 -7.90 -22.01
N ASN A 723 33.19 -7.32 -21.31
CA ASN A 723 34.26 -8.04 -20.65
C ASN A 723 34.12 -7.88 -19.14
N LEU A 724 34.31 -8.97 -18.38
CA LEU A 724 34.20 -8.94 -16.93
C LEU A 724 35.24 -9.86 -16.30
N GLN A 725 36.02 -9.33 -15.36
CA GLN A 725 36.95 -10.09 -14.53
C GLN A 725 36.62 -9.90 -13.05
N TYR A 726 36.48 -11.01 -12.31
CA TYR A 726 36.31 -10.95 -10.86
C TYR A 726 36.75 -12.24 -10.17
N THR A 727 37.02 -12.15 -8.87
CA THR A 727 37.32 -13.32 -8.04
C THR A 727 36.03 -13.89 -7.44
N SER A 728 35.78 -15.18 -7.68
CA SER A 728 34.72 -15.94 -7.05
C SER A 728 34.91 -16.00 -5.52
N ARG A 729 33.92 -16.51 -4.82
CA ARG A 729 33.99 -16.85 -3.39
C ARG A 729 34.82 -18.10 -3.14
N SER A 730 34.89 -19.04 -4.10
CA SER A 730 35.81 -20.19 -4.05
C SER A 730 37.28 -19.82 -4.21
N GLY A 731 37.58 -18.60 -4.66
CA GLY A 731 38.95 -18.11 -4.88
C GLY A 731 39.43 -18.21 -6.33
N ASP A 732 38.58 -18.68 -7.23
CA ASP A 732 38.86 -18.80 -8.66
C ASP A 732 38.70 -17.45 -9.36
N GLN A 733 39.53 -17.17 -10.37
CA GLN A 733 39.30 -16.02 -11.25
C GLN A 733 38.27 -16.38 -12.31
N VAL A 734 37.20 -15.58 -12.39
CA VAL A 734 36.18 -15.67 -13.41
C VAL A 734 36.44 -14.60 -14.46
N ASN A 735 36.61 -15.03 -15.71
CA ASN A 735 36.76 -14.14 -16.86
C ASN A 735 35.62 -14.40 -17.84
N VAL A 736 34.93 -13.33 -18.23
CA VAL A 736 33.92 -13.34 -19.28
C VAL A 736 34.40 -12.46 -20.41
N THR A 737 34.57 -13.04 -21.60
CA THR A 737 35.03 -12.34 -22.81
C THR A 737 34.22 -12.77 -24.01
N ALA A 738 33.62 -11.81 -24.73
CA ALA A 738 32.84 -12.06 -25.94
C ALA A 738 31.75 -13.16 -25.78
N GLY A 739 31.15 -13.29 -24.59
CA GLY A 739 30.12 -14.29 -24.28
C GLY A 739 30.66 -15.61 -23.69
N ASN A 740 31.98 -15.86 -23.77
CA ASN A 740 32.59 -17.05 -23.19
C ASN A 740 32.93 -16.83 -21.71
N VAL A 741 32.46 -17.74 -20.85
CA VAL A 741 32.69 -17.74 -19.41
C VAL A 741 33.76 -18.76 -19.06
N SER A 742 34.76 -18.34 -18.29
CA SER A 742 35.77 -19.21 -17.68
C SER A 742 35.82 -19.01 -16.17
N GLY A 743 36.07 -20.08 -15.42
CA GLY A 743 36.09 -20.07 -13.95
C GLY A 743 34.75 -20.46 -13.30
N THR A 744 34.78 -20.62 -11.97
CA THR A 744 33.64 -21.08 -11.18
C THR A 744 32.63 -19.96 -10.90
N ILE A 745 31.36 -20.19 -11.27
CA ILE A 745 30.25 -19.31 -10.98
C ILE A 745 29.57 -19.70 -9.67
N ASP A 746 29.48 -18.74 -8.76
CA ASP A 746 28.87 -18.89 -7.44
C ASP A 746 27.97 -17.69 -7.09
N LYS A 747 27.70 -17.46 -5.80
CA LYS A 747 26.90 -16.32 -5.34
C LYS A 747 27.40 -14.97 -5.90
N ARG A 748 28.71 -14.76 -6.09
CA ARG A 748 29.24 -13.50 -6.63
C ARG A 748 29.01 -13.34 -8.13
N GLY A 749 28.73 -14.43 -8.84
CA GLY A 749 28.40 -14.37 -10.26
C GLY A 749 26.94 -14.01 -10.49
N ILE A 750 26.03 -14.85 -9.98
CA ILE A 750 24.60 -14.81 -10.31
C ILE A 750 23.68 -14.58 -9.10
N GLY A 751 24.24 -14.50 -7.90
CA GLY A 751 23.47 -14.45 -6.67
C GLY A 751 22.75 -13.11 -6.49
N ALA A 752 21.60 -13.13 -5.82
CA ALA A 752 20.95 -11.91 -5.37
C ALA A 752 21.90 -11.05 -4.49
N GLU A 753 21.86 -9.73 -4.70
CA GLU A 753 22.68 -8.66 -4.09
C GLU A 753 24.15 -8.59 -4.54
N ASP A 754 24.77 -9.72 -4.86
CA ASP A 754 26.21 -9.83 -5.13
C ASP A 754 26.55 -10.16 -6.60
N GLY A 755 25.55 -10.43 -7.45
CA GLY A 755 25.71 -10.97 -8.80
C GLY A 755 26.36 -10.02 -9.79
N ARG A 756 27.68 -10.10 -9.96
CA ARG A 756 28.45 -9.25 -10.87
C ARG A 756 28.18 -9.53 -12.35
N LEU A 757 27.97 -10.81 -12.71
CA LEU A 757 27.65 -11.18 -14.08
C LEU A 757 26.26 -10.67 -14.45
N LEU A 758 25.30 -10.84 -13.54
CA LEU A 758 23.94 -10.35 -13.72
C LEU A 758 23.89 -8.82 -13.83
N ASP A 759 24.59 -8.12 -12.93
CA ASP A 759 24.71 -6.66 -12.98
C ASP A 759 25.25 -6.19 -14.35
N ALA A 760 26.29 -6.84 -14.86
CA ALA A 760 26.89 -6.48 -16.14
C ALA A 760 25.93 -6.68 -17.31
N VAL A 761 25.19 -7.80 -17.34
CA VAL A 761 24.20 -8.08 -18.40
C VAL A 761 23.10 -7.02 -18.42
N VAL A 762 22.51 -6.72 -17.25
CA VAL A 762 21.39 -5.76 -17.15
C VAL A 762 21.84 -4.33 -17.49
N GLN A 763 23.05 -3.94 -17.07
CA GLN A 763 23.57 -2.59 -17.33
C GLN A 763 23.94 -2.35 -18.79
N THR A 764 24.45 -3.36 -19.50
CA THR A 764 24.93 -3.22 -20.88
C THR A 764 23.82 -3.44 -21.92
N HIS A 765 22.95 -4.42 -21.70
CA HIS A 765 21.93 -4.84 -22.67
C HIS A 765 20.49 -4.41 -22.29
N GLY A 766 20.31 -3.84 -21.10
CA GLY A 766 19.02 -3.37 -20.60
C GLY A 766 18.23 -4.43 -19.83
N SER A 767 17.06 -4.01 -19.33
CA SER A 767 16.19 -4.83 -18.46
C SER A 767 15.53 -6.00 -19.19
N ASP A 768 15.15 -5.85 -20.46
CA ASP A 768 14.51 -6.91 -21.25
C ASP A 768 15.45 -8.12 -21.47
N ALA A 769 16.69 -7.86 -21.91
CA ALA A 769 17.71 -8.91 -22.08
C ALA A 769 18.12 -9.53 -20.72
N GLY A 770 18.19 -8.70 -19.67
CA GLY A 770 18.42 -9.18 -18.31
C GLY A 770 17.34 -10.14 -17.80
N ALA A 771 16.07 -9.87 -18.12
CA ALA A 771 14.96 -10.74 -17.77
C ALA A 771 15.01 -12.08 -18.51
N GLU A 772 15.34 -12.06 -19.81
CA GLU A 772 15.52 -13.27 -20.61
C GLU A 772 16.68 -14.13 -20.09
N PHE A 773 17.81 -13.49 -19.77
CA PHE A 773 18.96 -14.14 -19.14
C PHE A 773 18.56 -14.80 -17.82
N LEU A 774 17.85 -14.09 -16.93
CA LEU A 774 17.37 -14.63 -15.65
C LEU A 774 16.45 -15.83 -15.83
N ASN A 775 15.49 -15.77 -16.75
CA ASN A 775 14.56 -16.87 -17.04
C ASN A 775 15.30 -18.12 -17.53
N ARG A 776 16.28 -17.96 -18.42
CA ARG A 776 17.10 -19.09 -18.91
C ARG A 776 18.02 -19.64 -17.82
N MET A 777 18.70 -18.76 -17.09
CA MET A 777 19.63 -19.11 -16.03
C MET A 777 18.93 -19.90 -14.90
N THR A 778 17.76 -19.44 -14.46
CA THR A 778 17.01 -20.10 -13.37
C THR A 778 16.56 -21.50 -13.76
N LYS A 779 16.02 -21.68 -14.97
CA LYS A 779 15.63 -23.00 -15.50
C LYS A 779 16.85 -23.93 -15.68
N MET A 780 17.92 -23.41 -16.27
CA MET A 780 19.15 -24.18 -16.53
C MET A 780 19.76 -24.72 -15.24
N THR A 781 19.95 -23.84 -14.24
CA THR A 781 20.56 -24.20 -12.96
C THR A 781 19.75 -25.22 -12.17
N ILE A 782 18.41 -25.14 -12.22
CA ILE A 782 17.52 -26.14 -11.60
C ILE A 782 17.58 -27.47 -12.35
N ALA A 783 17.58 -27.45 -13.68
CA ALA A 783 17.69 -28.66 -14.49
C ALA A 783 19.00 -29.40 -14.16
N ILE A 784 20.12 -28.69 -14.08
CA ILE A 784 21.42 -29.26 -13.69
C ILE A 784 21.39 -29.87 -12.29
N CYS A 785 20.88 -29.13 -11.31
CA CYS A 785 20.77 -29.60 -9.93
C CYS A 785 19.93 -30.88 -9.84
N SER A 786 18.83 -30.95 -10.61
CA SER A 786 17.93 -32.09 -10.66
C SER A 786 18.56 -33.31 -11.33
N SER A 787 19.22 -33.12 -12.48
CA SER A 787 19.77 -34.23 -13.26
C SER A 787 21.10 -34.78 -12.67
N MET A 788 21.91 -33.94 -12.02
CA MET A 788 23.10 -34.41 -11.30
C MET A 788 22.78 -35.05 -9.95
N GLY A 789 21.68 -34.62 -9.32
CA GLY A 789 21.32 -34.99 -7.97
C GLY A 789 22.20 -34.26 -6.94
N PHE A 790 21.58 -33.47 -6.08
CA PHE A 790 22.27 -32.78 -4.99
C PHE A 790 21.51 -33.01 -3.68
N THR A 791 22.19 -33.58 -2.69
CA THR A 791 21.59 -33.94 -1.39
C THR A 791 22.63 -33.78 -0.29
N THR A 792 22.17 -33.54 0.94
CA THR A 792 23.01 -33.57 2.14
C THR A 792 22.65 -34.74 3.03
N GLY A 793 23.65 -35.44 3.54
CA GLY A 793 23.49 -36.51 4.52
C GLY A 793 23.83 -36.06 5.94
N ILE A 794 23.63 -36.96 6.91
CA ILE A 794 24.09 -36.71 8.29
C ILE A 794 25.60 -36.92 8.41
N ASP A 795 26.18 -37.71 7.52
CA ASP A 795 27.60 -38.05 7.38
C ASP A 795 28.45 -36.90 6.87
N ASP A 796 27.83 -35.89 6.25
CA ASP A 796 28.48 -34.64 5.87
C ASP A 796 29.08 -33.88 7.06
N GLU A 797 28.65 -34.17 8.29
CA GLU A 797 29.15 -33.55 9.51
C GLU A 797 30.02 -34.49 10.35
N ASP A 798 30.30 -35.71 9.86
CA ASP A 798 31.04 -36.70 10.62
C ASP A 798 32.55 -36.43 10.62
N LEU A 799 33.06 -36.15 11.81
CA LEU A 799 34.49 -35.98 12.06
C LEU A 799 35.15 -37.30 12.48
N PRO A 800 36.41 -37.55 12.07
CA PRO A 800 37.18 -38.68 12.54
C PRO A 800 37.44 -38.59 14.04
N LEU A 801 37.66 -39.74 14.70
CA LEU A 801 37.87 -39.81 16.15
C LEU A 801 39.01 -38.90 16.62
N LYS A 802 40.12 -38.83 15.86
CA LYS A 802 41.25 -37.95 16.15
C LYS A 802 40.86 -36.46 16.21
N ALA A 803 39.99 -36.01 15.31
CA ALA A 803 39.52 -34.63 15.30
C ALA A 803 38.59 -34.37 16.50
N LYS A 804 37.72 -35.33 16.86
CA LYS A 804 36.84 -35.23 18.04
C LYS A 804 37.63 -35.16 19.35
N GLU A 805 38.68 -35.96 19.49
CA GLU A 805 39.61 -35.91 20.63
C GLU A 805 40.32 -34.57 20.70
N ARG A 806 40.84 -34.08 19.57
CA ARG A 806 41.51 -32.77 19.51
C ARG A 806 40.57 -31.62 19.88
N ILE A 807 39.32 -31.64 19.43
CA ILE A 807 38.30 -30.63 19.80
C ILE A 807 38.00 -30.69 21.31
N ALA A 808 37.94 -31.89 21.90
CA ALA A 808 37.74 -32.04 23.33
C ALA A 808 38.93 -31.48 24.15
N GLU A 809 40.16 -31.69 23.68
CA GLU A 809 41.37 -31.09 24.26
C GLU A 809 41.31 -29.56 24.23
N ILE A 810 41.00 -28.97 23.06
CA ILE A 810 40.90 -27.50 22.90
C ILE A 810 39.85 -26.91 23.84
N ASN A 811 38.67 -27.54 23.96
CA ASN A 811 37.62 -27.06 24.86
C ASN A 811 38.03 -27.19 26.34
N ALA A 812 38.82 -28.21 26.70
CA ALA A 812 39.34 -28.39 28.05
C ALA A 812 40.44 -27.36 28.36
N GLU A 813 41.35 -27.09 27.42
CA GLU A 813 42.36 -26.03 27.51
C GLU A 813 41.69 -24.66 27.70
N ALA A 814 40.68 -24.33 26.89
CA ALA A 814 39.93 -23.08 27.03
C ALA A 814 39.23 -22.96 28.40
N SER A 815 38.72 -24.06 28.96
CA SER A 815 38.11 -24.07 30.29
C SER A 815 39.16 -23.85 31.39
N ALA A 816 40.33 -24.48 31.27
CA ALA A 816 41.45 -24.30 32.19
C ALA A 816 42.00 -22.86 32.16
N ASP A 817 42.07 -22.23 30.98
CA ASP A 817 42.46 -20.83 30.83
C ASP A 817 41.48 -19.87 31.51
N VAL A 818 40.18 -20.17 31.45
CA VAL A 818 39.15 -19.42 32.20
C VAL A 818 39.36 -19.56 33.71
N ASP A 819 39.66 -20.75 34.21
CA ASP A 819 39.95 -20.97 35.63
C ASP A 819 41.23 -20.24 36.06
N ALA A 820 42.24 -20.18 35.19
CA ALA A 820 43.46 -19.41 35.42
C ALA A 820 43.19 -17.90 35.50
N GLU A 821 42.33 -17.35 34.63
CA GLU A 821 41.89 -15.95 34.73
C GLU A 821 41.05 -15.67 35.98
N LEU A 822 40.15 -16.58 36.35
CA LEU A 822 39.39 -16.47 37.60
C LEU A 822 40.31 -16.48 38.83
N ALA A 823 41.41 -17.25 38.79
CA ALA A 823 42.41 -17.25 39.84
C ALA A 823 43.16 -15.91 39.95
N LYS A 824 43.47 -15.25 38.82
CA LYS A 824 44.08 -13.90 38.81
C LYS A 824 43.15 -12.84 39.41
N PHE A 825 41.84 -12.98 39.22
CA PHE A 825 40.85 -12.06 39.78
C PHE A 825 40.73 -12.15 41.31
N GLY A 826 40.88 -13.35 41.89
CA GLY A 826 40.77 -13.57 43.34
C GLY A 826 39.37 -13.29 43.90
N LYS A 827 39.25 -13.09 45.23
CA LYS A 827 37.95 -12.89 45.91
C LYS A 827 37.33 -11.49 45.72
N ASP A 828 38.16 -10.44 45.71
CA ASP A 828 37.70 -9.03 45.72
C ASP A 828 38.14 -8.21 44.49
N GLY A 829 38.89 -8.79 43.53
CA GLY A 829 39.25 -8.12 42.27
C GLY A 829 40.14 -6.86 42.37
N ARG A 830 40.58 -6.48 43.57
CA ARG A 830 41.29 -5.20 43.82
C ARG A 830 42.67 -5.08 43.18
N ARG A 831 43.32 -6.22 42.88
CA ARG A 831 44.64 -6.28 42.22
C ARG A 831 44.54 -6.65 40.74
N TYR A 832 43.33 -6.76 40.21
CA TYR A 832 43.11 -7.12 38.81
C TYR A 832 43.25 -5.88 37.93
N GLU A 833 44.02 -5.99 36.85
CA GLU A 833 44.25 -4.90 35.91
C GLU A 833 42.98 -4.67 35.09
N SER A 834 42.29 -3.56 35.37
CA SER A 834 41.07 -3.18 34.65
C SER A 834 41.40 -2.38 33.40
N ARG A 835 40.71 -2.67 32.30
CA ARG A 835 40.78 -1.84 31.08
C ARG A 835 40.23 -0.43 31.37
N PRO A 836 40.75 0.64 30.71
CA PRO A 836 40.24 1.99 30.89
C PRO A 836 38.72 2.08 30.63
N GLY A 837 37.97 2.67 31.56
CA GLY A 837 36.52 2.87 31.43
C GLY A 837 35.65 1.65 31.79
N ARG A 838 36.24 0.51 32.19
CA ARG A 838 35.52 -0.70 32.63
C ARG A 838 35.79 -1.01 34.09
N THR A 839 34.83 -1.68 34.73
CA THR A 839 35.09 -2.23 36.08
C THR A 839 36.01 -3.44 35.99
N PRO A 840 36.73 -3.80 37.07
CA PRO A 840 37.54 -5.02 37.11
C PRO A 840 36.73 -6.28 36.78
N LEU A 841 35.47 -6.35 37.23
CA LEU A 841 34.57 -7.48 36.93
C LEU A 841 34.17 -7.55 35.46
N GLU A 842 33.88 -6.40 34.84
CA GLU A 842 33.59 -6.35 33.40
C GLU A 842 34.82 -6.72 32.57
N THR A 843 36.00 -6.30 33.01
CA THR A 843 37.27 -6.66 32.35
C THR A 843 37.51 -8.16 32.43
N LEU A 844 37.26 -8.78 33.58
CA LEU A 844 37.33 -10.23 33.74
C LEU A 844 36.38 -10.96 32.79
N GLU A 845 35.11 -10.54 32.75
CA GLU A 845 34.11 -11.17 31.87
C GLU A 845 34.48 -11.01 30.39
N GLU A 846 35.04 -9.86 29.98
CA GLU A 846 35.49 -9.63 28.61
C GLU A 846 36.71 -10.48 28.24
N ASN A 847 37.68 -10.60 29.15
CA ASN A 847 38.85 -11.46 28.96
C ASN A 847 38.42 -12.94 28.85
N ILE A 848 37.52 -13.41 29.71
CA ILE A 848 36.95 -14.76 29.65
C ILE A 848 36.22 -14.99 28.32
N LEU A 849 35.40 -14.04 27.87
CA LEU A 849 34.74 -14.12 26.58
C LEU A 849 35.75 -14.23 25.42
N GLY A 850 36.84 -13.45 25.47
CA GLY A 850 37.91 -13.52 24.48
C GLY A 850 38.60 -14.90 24.43
N ILE A 851 38.85 -15.51 25.59
CA ILE A 851 39.42 -16.87 25.69
C ILE A 851 38.47 -17.90 25.08
N LEU A 852 37.18 -17.85 25.46
CA LEU A 852 36.18 -18.81 24.98
C LEU A 852 35.87 -18.64 23.47
N ASP A 853 35.85 -17.40 22.98
CA ASP A 853 35.67 -17.11 21.55
C ASP A 853 36.88 -17.60 20.74
N LYS A 854 38.11 -17.51 21.29
CA LYS A 854 39.31 -18.11 20.69
C LYS A 854 39.24 -19.64 20.66
N GLY A 855 38.91 -20.27 21.79
CA GLY A 855 38.77 -21.74 21.85
C GLY A 855 37.72 -22.28 20.87
N LYS A 856 36.63 -21.53 20.65
CA LYS A 856 35.64 -21.82 19.61
C LYS A 856 36.21 -21.69 18.19
N ALA A 857 37.03 -20.68 17.92
CA ALA A 857 37.64 -20.50 16.61
C ALA A 857 38.60 -21.67 16.30
N ASP A 858 39.46 -22.02 17.26
CA ASP A 858 40.44 -23.10 17.14
C ASP A 858 39.73 -24.46 16.95
N SER A 859 38.65 -24.74 17.71
CA SER A 859 37.84 -25.95 17.51
C SER A 859 37.16 -25.99 16.14
N GLY A 860 36.73 -24.83 15.65
CA GLY A 860 36.10 -24.67 14.35
C GLY A 860 37.07 -24.87 13.18
N GLU A 861 38.31 -24.42 13.29
CA GLU A 861 39.36 -24.66 12.29
C GLU A 861 39.68 -26.15 12.16
N VAL A 862 39.85 -26.85 13.29
CA VAL A 862 40.06 -28.32 13.28
C VAL A 862 38.89 -29.03 12.60
N ALA A 863 37.65 -28.59 12.81
CA ALA A 863 36.50 -29.15 12.12
C ALA A 863 36.55 -28.87 10.62
N LYS A 864 36.87 -27.65 10.19
CA LYS A 864 36.95 -27.25 8.77
C LYS A 864 38.00 -28.06 8.00
N ASP A 865 39.16 -28.29 8.58
CA ASP A 865 40.26 -29.02 7.91
C ASP A 865 39.93 -30.49 7.61
N HIS A 866 39.03 -31.09 8.40
CA HIS A 866 38.65 -32.50 8.26
C HIS A 866 37.34 -32.70 7.49
N LEU A 867 36.61 -31.63 7.16
CA LEU A 867 35.45 -31.67 6.29
C LEU A 867 35.92 -31.60 4.83
N GLY A 868 35.72 -32.70 4.08
CA GLY A 868 36.17 -32.78 2.68
C GLY A 868 35.54 -31.72 1.78
N SER A 869 36.28 -31.24 0.77
CA SER A 869 35.80 -30.25 -0.20
C SER A 869 34.67 -30.76 -1.10
N ASP A 870 34.64 -32.08 -1.36
CA ASP A 870 33.62 -32.74 -2.19
C ASP A 870 32.30 -33.02 -1.43
N ASN A 871 32.21 -32.60 -0.17
CA ASN A 871 31.02 -32.73 0.64
C ASN A 871 29.94 -31.73 0.18
N PRO A 872 28.69 -32.14 -0.09
CA PRO A 872 27.59 -31.26 -0.47
C PRO A 872 27.34 -30.10 0.51
N ALA A 873 27.44 -30.34 1.82
CA ALA A 873 27.28 -29.29 2.82
C ALA A 873 28.39 -28.22 2.73
N VAL A 874 29.63 -28.65 2.48
CA VAL A 874 30.77 -27.75 2.26
C VAL A 874 30.60 -26.99 0.95
N MET A 875 30.19 -27.67 -0.13
CA MET A 875 29.91 -27.03 -1.42
C MET A 875 28.85 -25.92 -1.30
N MET A 876 27.77 -26.13 -0.53
CA MET A 876 26.77 -25.07 -0.27
C MET A 876 27.36 -23.88 0.51
N ALA A 877 28.21 -24.15 1.51
CA ALA A 877 28.81 -23.12 2.34
C ALA A 877 29.87 -22.29 1.58
N VAL A 878 30.67 -22.94 0.72
CA VAL A 878 31.72 -22.31 -0.09
C VAL A 878 31.12 -21.52 -1.25
N SER A 879 30.18 -22.12 -2.01
CA SER A 879 29.47 -21.43 -3.10
C SER A 879 28.60 -20.28 -2.60
N GLY A 880 28.21 -20.30 -1.32
CA GLY A 880 27.35 -19.30 -0.72
C GLY A 880 25.87 -19.50 -1.03
N ALA A 881 25.48 -20.69 -1.49
CA ALA A 881 24.09 -21.08 -1.71
C ALA A 881 23.30 -21.03 -0.40
N ARG A 882 23.71 -21.79 0.62
CA ARG A 882 23.07 -21.79 1.94
C ARG A 882 24.05 -22.22 3.03
N GLY A 883 24.02 -21.51 4.15
CA GLY A 883 24.91 -21.78 5.28
C GLY A 883 26.27 -21.10 5.15
N SER A 884 27.09 -21.26 6.18
CA SER A 884 28.46 -20.76 6.25
C SER A 884 29.36 -21.86 6.83
N MET A 885 30.67 -21.77 6.56
CA MET A 885 31.65 -22.69 7.14
C MET A 885 31.64 -22.62 8.67
N ASP A 886 31.32 -21.47 9.26
CA ASP A 886 31.20 -21.33 10.72
C ASP A 886 29.98 -22.07 11.27
N ASN A 887 28.87 -22.12 10.53
CA ASN A 887 27.69 -22.89 10.95
C ASN A 887 27.98 -24.40 10.90
N LEU A 888 28.66 -24.88 9.87
CA LEU A 888 29.11 -26.28 9.79
C LEU A 888 30.09 -26.61 10.92
N ALA A 889 31.04 -25.72 11.19
CA ALA A 889 31.97 -25.85 12.30
C ALA A 889 31.26 -25.91 13.67
N MET A 890 30.16 -25.18 13.86
CA MET A 890 29.35 -25.27 15.09
C MET A 890 28.55 -26.59 15.17
N MET A 891 28.07 -27.11 14.05
CA MET A 891 27.29 -28.37 13.99
C MET A 891 28.16 -29.60 14.24
N ALA A 892 29.39 -29.60 13.72
CA ALA A 892 30.35 -30.69 13.87
C ALA A 892 31.27 -30.53 15.10
N GLY A 893 31.78 -29.31 15.34
CA GLY A 893 32.83 -28.99 16.32
C GLY A 893 32.34 -28.61 17.72
N SER A 894 32.18 -27.31 18.00
CA SER A 894 31.56 -26.82 19.26
C SER A 894 30.77 -25.52 19.04
N ILE A 895 29.66 -25.35 19.78
CA ILE A 895 28.76 -24.19 19.64
C ILE A 895 29.37 -22.92 20.26
N GLY A 896 30.02 -23.08 21.42
CA GLY A 896 30.66 -22.01 22.18
C GLY A 896 29.76 -21.35 23.22
N GLN A 897 30.04 -20.09 23.56
CA GLN A 897 29.38 -19.38 24.66
C GLN A 897 28.08 -18.67 24.22
N PRO A 898 26.90 -19.07 24.76
CA PRO A 898 25.66 -18.33 24.62
C PRO A 898 25.74 -17.01 25.39
N LYS A 899 25.24 -15.94 24.77
CA LYS A 899 25.27 -14.58 25.33
C LYS A 899 23.82 -14.12 25.57
N VAL A 900 23.62 -13.38 26.66
CA VAL A 900 22.36 -12.72 27.01
C VAL A 900 22.65 -11.23 27.25
N ARG A 901 22.12 -10.34 26.41
CA ARG A 901 22.39 -8.88 26.41
C ARG A 901 23.89 -8.54 26.44
N GLY A 902 24.69 -9.29 25.69
CA GLY A 902 26.14 -9.12 25.59
C GLY A 902 26.95 -9.66 26.77
N LYS A 903 26.32 -10.29 27.77
CA LYS A 903 26.99 -10.91 28.92
C LYS A 903 26.81 -12.43 28.91
N ARG A 904 27.64 -13.17 29.65
CA ARG A 904 27.39 -14.60 29.95
C ARG A 904 26.15 -14.76 30.84
N LEU A 905 25.67 -15.98 31.04
CA LEU A 905 24.44 -16.20 31.82
C LEU A 905 24.65 -15.86 33.30
N GLU A 906 23.89 -14.88 33.81
CA GLU A 906 23.91 -14.53 35.24
C GLU A 906 22.56 -14.71 35.93
N ARG A 907 21.47 -14.72 35.15
CA ARG A 907 20.11 -14.83 35.66
C ARG A 907 19.81 -16.29 36.01
N GLY A 908 19.47 -16.54 37.26
CA GLY A 908 19.17 -17.88 37.76
C GLY A 908 18.80 -17.85 39.25
N TYR A 909 19.26 -18.86 39.98
CA TYR A 909 19.13 -18.94 41.44
C TYR A 909 20.09 -17.96 42.14
N GLN A 910 19.94 -17.81 43.46
CA GLN A 910 20.86 -17.01 44.27
C GLN A 910 22.31 -17.52 44.11
N ASN A 911 23.18 -16.68 43.54
CA ASN A 911 24.60 -16.92 43.28
C ASN A 911 24.92 -18.12 42.35
N ARG A 912 24.00 -18.56 41.48
CA ARG A 912 24.27 -19.60 40.45
C ARG A 912 23.21 -19.61 39.35
N VAL A 913 23.56 -20.05 38.14
CA VAL A 913 22.59 -20.09 37.02
C VAL A 913 21.61 -21.25 37.19
N LEU A 914 22.11 -22.48 37.36
CA LEU A 914 21.31 -23.70 37.54
C LEU A 914 21.54 -24.34 38.92
N PRO A 915 20.59 -25.16 39.43
CA PRO A 915 20.72 -25.78 40.74
C PRO A 915 21.78 -26.90 40.78
N HIS A 916 22.19 -27.40 39.62
CA HIS A 916 23.23 -28.41 39.43
C HIS A 916 24.63 -27.89 39.76
N PHE A 917 24.84 -26.57 39.75
CA PHE A 917 26.15 -25.97 40.01
C PHE A 917 26.30 -25.50 41.45
N PRO A 918 27.53 -25.50 42.00
CA PRO A 918 27.83 -24.90 43.29
C PRO A 918 27.57 -23.39 43.30
N ARG A 919 27.29 -22.83 44.48
CA ARG A 919 27.03 -21.38 44.63
C ARG A 919 28.34 -20.60 44.52
N GLY A 920 28.32 -19.49 43.77
CA GLY A 920 29.43 -18.53 43.67
C GLY A 920 30.49 -18.87 42.62
N VAL A 921 30.37 -20.00 41.92
CA VAL A 921 31.30 -20.43 40.88
C VAL A 921 30.99 -19.71 39.56
N LYS A 922 32.04 -19.25 38.85
CA LYS A 922 31.95 -18.46 37.61
C LYS A 922 32.72 -19.07 36.43
N GLY A 923 32.98 -20.38 36.50
CA GLY A 923 33.68 -21.15 35.47
C GLY A 923 32.93 -21.17 34.13
N ALA A 924 33.55 -21.79 33.13
CA ALA A 924 33.01 -21.83 31.77
C ALA A 924 31.64 -22.54 31.72
N GLN A 925 31.53 -23.74 32.30
CA GLN A 925 30.31 -24.55 32.29
C GLN A 925 29.17 -23.93 33.10
N GLU A 926 29.47 -23.38 34.29
CA GLU A 926 28.45 -22.79 35.18
C GLU A 926 27.80 -21.53 34.59
N LYS A 927 28.53 -20.84 33.71
CA LYS A 927 28.09 -19.65 32.99
C LYS A 927 27.63 -19.95 31.56
N GLY A 928 27.55 -21.22 31.21
CA GLY A 928 26.85 -21.73 30.03
C GLY A 928 27.67 -21.93 28.79
N PHE A 929 28.99 -22.08 28.88
CA PHE A 929 29.79 -22.52 27.74
C PHE A 929 29.32 -23.89 27.24
N VAL A 930 28.96 -23.98 25.96
CA VAL A 930 28.50 -25.22 25.32
C VAL A 930 29.67 -25.83 24.57
N SER A 931 30.22 -26.90 25.15
CA SER A 931 31.36 -27.64 24.61
C SER A 931 30.94 -28.66 23.56
N SER A 932 29.69 -29.13 23.64
CA SER A 932 29.11 -30.07 22.69
C SER A 932 28.71 -29.42 21.36
N SER A 933 28.64 -30.23 20.31
CA SER A 933 28.07 -29.86 19.02
C SER A 933 26.65 -30.41 18.85
N PHE A 934 25.90 -29.90 17.86
CA PHE A 934 24.56 -30.41 17.57
C PHE A 934 24.57 -31.89 17.15
N LYS A 935 25.60 -32.33 16.41
CA LYS A 935 25.78 -33.71 15.99
C LYS A 935 26.04 -34.67 17.17
N ARG A 936 26.86 -34.25 18.15
CA ARG A 936 27.10 -35.03 19.38
C ARG A 936 25.86 -35.11 20.28
N GLY A 937 25.05 -34.06 20.26
CA GLY A 937 23.93 -33.86 21.17
C GLY A 937 24.35 -33.04 22.41
N LEU A 938 23.41 -32.25 22.91
CA LEU A 938 23.64 -31.30 24.01
C LEU A 938 23.33 -31.96 25.37
N GLU A 939 24.12 -31.62 26.39
CA GLU A 939 23.76 -31.97 27.76
C GLU A 939 22.49 -31.22 28.22
N PRO A 940 21.72 -31.74 29.19
CA PRO A 940 20.52 -31.05 29.68
C PRO A 940 20.77 -29.62 30.19
N THR A 941 21.93 -29.39 30.80
CA THR A 941 22.40 -28.07 31.26
C THR A 941 22.70 -27.15 30.07
N GLU A 942 23.47 -27.63 29.08
CA GLU A 942 23.80 -26.91 27.85
C GLU A 942 22.54 -26.56 27.04
N PHE A 943 21.62 -27.51 26.87
CA PHE A 943 20.36 -27.32 26.16
C PHE A 943 19.51 -26.20 26.79
N PHE A 944 19.35 -26.20 28.11
CA PHE A 944 18.60 -25.16 28.79
C PHE A 944 19.27 -23.79 28.64
N MET A 945 20.58 -23.71 28.82
CA MET A 945 21.31 -22.44 28.73
C MET A 945 21.34 -21.88 27.31
N LEU A 946 21.48 -22.73 26.29
CA LEU A 946 21.36 -22.34 24.88
C LEU A 946 19.95 -21.82 24.57
N SER A 947 18.91 -22.49 25.09
CA SER A 947 17.50 -22.09 24.90
C SER A 947 17.21 -20.69 25.46
N VAL A 948 17.85 -20.30 26.57
CA VAL A 948 17.72 -18.95 27.14
C VAL A 948 18.24 -17.88 26.17
N SER A 949 19.38 -18.13 25.52
CA SER A 949 19.94 -17.21 24.51
C SER A 949 19.08 -17.16 23.24
N GLY A 950 18.55 -18.32 22.80
CA GLY A 950 17.59 -18.37 21.69
C GLY A 950 16.34 -17.51 21.94
N ARG A 951 15.82 -17.49 23.17
CA ARG A 951 14.65 -16.66 23.52
C ARG A 951 14.92 -15.16 23.41
N GLU A 952 16.14 -14.71 23.70
CA GLU A 952 16.51 -13.31 23.52
C GLU A 952 16.48 -12.91 22.05
N SER A 953 17.05 -13.73 21.17
CA SER A 953 17.08 -13.46 19.73
C SER A 953 15.68 -13.31 19.14
N LEU A 954 14.73 -14.14 19.58
CA LEU A 954 13.32 -14.04 19.21
C LEU A 954 12.67 -12.73 19.70
N VAL A 955 12.94 -12.34 20.94
CA VAL A 955 12.39 -11.11 21.54
C VAL A 955 12.99 -9.87 20.88
N ASP A 956 14.30 -9.84 20.62
CA ASP A 956 14.95 -8.69 20.00
C ASP A 956 14.45 -8.48 18.56
N THR A 957 14.30 -9.57 17.80
CA THR A 957 13.71 -9.54 16.46
C THR A 957 12.30 -8.94 16.49
N ALA A 958 11.45 -9.36 17.43
CA ALA A 958 10.10 -8.82 17.57
C ALA A 958 10.07 -7.33 17.98
N VAL A 959 10.96 -6.91 18.90
CA VAL A 959 11.02 -5.52 19.37
C VAL A 959 11.58 -4.60 18.29
N ARG A 960 12.58 -5.05 17.53
CA ARG A 960 13.24 -4.27 16.47
C ARG A 960 12.26 -3.86 15.36
N THR A 961 11.30 -4.70 15.03
CA THR A 961 10.23 -4.38 14.05
C THR A 961 9.43 -3.14 14.43
N SER A 962 9.11 -2.98 15.72
CA SER A 962 8.34 -1.81 16.18
C SER A 962 9.12 -0.49 16.08
N LYS A 963 10.40 -0.51 16.45
CA LYS A 963 11.27 0.68 16.43
C LYS A 963 11.65 1.08 15.00
N SER A 964 12.05 0.09 14.18
CA SER A 964 12.42 0.32 12.78
C SER A 964 11.25 0.86 11.97
N GLY A 965 10.07 0.22 12.04
CA GLY A 965 8.88 0.70 11.32
C GLY A 965 8.42 2.09 11.77
N TYR A 966 8.53 2.42 13.06
CA TYR A 966 8.21 3.77 13.54
C TYR A 966 9.21 4.82 13.05
N MET A 967 10.50 4.51 13.09
CA MET A 967 11.55 5.39 12.56
C MET A 967 11.36 5.62 11.06
N GLN A 968 11.19 4.55 10.30
CA GLN A 968 10.95 4.59 8.86
C GLN A 968 9.73 5.47 8.54
N ARG A 969 8.61 5.28 9.24
CA ARG A 969 7.42 6.11 9.04
C ARG A 969 7.65 7.59 9.32
N ARG A 970 8.44 7.91 10.36
CA ARG A 970 8.79 9.31 10.67
C ARG A 970 9.62 9.94 9.57
N LEU A 971 10.55 9.19 8.98
CA LEU A 971 11.38 9.64 7.87
C LEU A 971 10.55 9.80 6.59
N ILE A 972 9.73 8.81 6.23
CA ILE A 972 8.84 8.87 5.07
C ILE A 972 7.95 10.11 5.16
N ASN A 973 7.21 10.28 6.26
CA ASN A 973 6.32 11.44 6.42
C ASN A 973 7.05 12.80 6.43
N ALA A 974 8.37 12.83 6.62
CA ALA A 974 9.17 14.05 6.56
C ALA A 974 9.75 14.31 5.16
N MET A 975 9.92 13.26 4.35
CA MET A 975 10.58 13.30 3.04
C MET A 975 9.61 13.14 1.86
N ASP A 976 8.36 12.73 2.08
CA ASP A 976 7.33 12.49 1.05
C ASP A 976 7.07 13.71 0.15
N ASP A 977 7.28 14.92 0.68
CA ASP A 977 7.10 16.17 -0.06
C ASP A 977 8.24 16.51 -1.03
N LEU A 978 9.36 15.78 -0.97
CA LEU A 978 10.57 16.08 -1.74
C LEU A 978 10.45 15.51 -3.16
N LYS A 979 10.74 16.37 -4.15
CA LYS A 979 10.76 16.01 -5.57
C LYS A 979 11.93 16.64 -6.28
N VAL A 980 12.44 15.96 -7.30
CA VAL A 980 13.40 16.53 -8.24
C VAL A 980 12.64 17.45 -9.19
N ALA A 981 13.08 18.70 -9.30
CA ALA A 981 12.53 19.66 -10.24
C ALA A 981 13.26 19.56 -11.58
N ASN A 982 12.54 19.71 -12.68
CA ASN A 982 13.13 19.82 -14.02
C ASN A 982 13.72 21.23 -14.24
N ASP A 983 14.73 21.60 -13.44
CA ASP A 983 15.63 22.70 -13.74
C ASP A 983 16.98 22.15 -14.25
N GLY A 984 17.82 23.01 -14.82
CA GLY A 984 19.09 22.56 -15.43
C GLY A 984 20.07 21.89 -14.47
N MET A 985 19.84 21.96 -13.15
CA MET A 985 20.66 21.34 -12.10
C MET A 985 19.93 20.20 -11.36
N ASN A 986 18.72 19.81 -11.78
CA ASN A 986 17.91 18.79 -11.11
C ASN A 986 17.77 19.00 -9.59
N SER A 987 17.41 20.22 -9.17
CA SER A 987 17.33 20.58 -7.75
C SER A 987 16.21 19.84 -7.02
N VAL A 988 16.47 19.45 -5.77
CA VAL A 988 15.47 18.81 -4.92
C VAL A 988 14.69 19.87 -4.19
N ARG A 989 13.37 19.91 -4.42
CA ARG A 989 12.48 20.91 -3.84
C ARG A 989 11.34 20.24 -3.08
N ASN A 990 10.85 20.90 -2.03
CA ASN A 990 9.62 20.48 -1.37
C ASN A 990 8.36 20.96 -2.13
N THR A 991 7.17 20.56 -1.67
CA THR A 991 5.87 21.01 -2.22
C THR A 991 5.67 22.53 -2.17
N ALA A 992 6.28 23.22 -1.20
CA ALA A 992 6.32 24.69 -1.11
C ALA A 992 7.38 25.35 -2.02
N LYS A 993 7.97 24.59 -2.96
CA LYS A 993 9.01 25.02 -3.91
C LYS A 993 10.31 25.53 -3.27
N ARG A 994 10.58 25.19 -2.01
CA ARG A 994 11.86 25.49 -1.35
C ARG A 994 12.91 24.49 -1.79
N ILE A 995 14.08 25.00 -2.15
CA ILE A 995 15.25 24.20 -2.53
C ILE A 995 15.85 23.61 -1.25
N ILE A 996 16.01 22.29 -1.24
CA ILE A 996 16.67 21.52 -0.17
C ILE A 996 18.08 21.12 -0.62
N GLN A 997 18.22 20.69 -1.88
CA GLN A 997 19.51 20.45 -2.53
C GLN A 997 19.54 21.16 -3.88
N PHE A 998 20.68 21.78 -4.21
CA PHE A 998 20.87 22.44 -5.50
C PHE A 998 20.98 21.45 -6.66
N GLU A 999 21.58 20.30 -6.38
CA GLU A 999 21.76 19.18 -7.31
C GLU A 999 21.39 17.89 -6.57
N TYR A 1000 20.63 17.02 -7.23
CA TYR A 1000 20.22 15.73 -6.65
C TYR A 1000 21.46 14.89 -6.35
N GLY A 1001 21.63 14.46 -5.10
CA GLY A 1001 22.74 13.57 -4.74
C GLY A 1001 24.15 14.17 -4.86
N GLU A 1002 24.27 15.48 -5.11
CA GLU A 1002 25.53 16.18 -5.47
C GLU A 1002 26.15 15.79 -6.82
N ASP A 1003 25.69 14.71 -7.46
CA ASP A 1003 26.18 14.18 -8.74
C ASP A 1003 25.10 14.07 -9.84
N GLY A 1004 23.83 14.29 -9.49
CA GLY A 1004 22.69 14.21 -10.39
C GLY A 1004 22.28 12.78 -10.78
N ILE A 1005 22.84 11.74 -10.16
CA ILE A 1005 22.69 10.35 -10.64
C ILE A 1005 21.81 9.53 -9.70
N ASP A 1006 20.84 8.81 -10.27
CA ASP A 1006 20.02 7.83 -9.54
C ASP A 1006 20.90 6.65 -9.11
N PRO A 1007 20.95 6.28 -7.81
CA PRO A 1007 21.68 5.11 -7.35
C PRO A 1007 21.27 3.80 -8.04
N ALA A 1008 20.05 3.67 -8.58
CA ALA A 1008 19.64 2.50 -9.35
C ALA A 1008 20.34 2.41 -10.72
N ARG A 1009 20.85 3.53 -11.24
CA ARG A 1009 21.59 3.62 -12.52
C ARG A 1009 23.09 3.72 -12.31
N SER A 1010 23.55 3.80 -11.07
CA SER A 1010 24.97 3.81 -10.71
C SER A 1010 25.48 2.38 -10.51
N ARG A 1011 26.80 2.19 -10.61
CA ARG A 1011 27.44 0.89 -10.33
C ARG A 1011 27.92 0.89 -8.89
N LYS A 1012 27.15 0.26 -7.99
CA LYS A 1012 27.47 0.20 -6.54
C LYS A 1012 27.69 1.58 -5.89
N GLY A 1013 26.99 2.60 -6.36
CA GLY A 1013 27.10 3.99 -5.86
C GLY A 1013 28.15 4.85 -6.55
N SER A 1014 28.94 4.31 -7.48
CA SER A 1014 29.86 5.12 -8.29
C SER A 1014 29.12 5.76 -9.47
N PRO A 1015 29.26 7.09 -9.68
CA PRO A 1015 28.69 7.81 -10.82
C PRO A 1015 29.07 7.22 -12.18
N PHE A 1016 30.34 6.83 -12.31
CA PHE A 1016 30.94 6.26 -13.51
C PHE A 1016 32.04 5.28 -13.09
N ASP A 1017 32.10 4.14 -13.76
CA ASP A 1017 33.19 3.18 -13.59
C ASP A 1017 34.31 3.53 -14.58
N VAL A 1018 35.31 4.29 -14.10
CA VAL A 1018 36.45 4.69 -14.92
C VAL A 1018 37.19 3.49 -15.51
N SER A 1019 37.33 2.41 -14.73
CA SER A 1019 38.01 1.18 -15.17
C SER A 1019 37.27 0.54 -16.33
N GLN A 1020 35.96 0.34 -16.23
CA GLN A 1020 35.20 -0.28 -17.30
C GLN A 1020 35.16 0.60 -18.56
N VAL A 1021 35.01 1.92 -18.41
CA VAL A 1021 35.03 2.84 -19.56
C VAL A 1021 36.40 2.82 -20.25
N LEU A 1022 37.49 2.73 -19.47
CA LEU A 1022 38.83 2.54 -20.00
C LEU A 1022 38.98 1.19 -20.69
N ASP A 1023 38.46 0.11 -20.11
CA ASP A 1023 38.54 -1.23 -20.68
C ASP A 1023 37.74 -1.33 -21.99
N ASP A 1024 36.55 -0.75 -22.05
CA ASP A 1024 35.72 -0.68 -23.26
C ASP A 1024 36.42 0.18 -24.34
N ALA A 1025 37.05 1.29 -23.96
CA ALA A 1025 37.78 2.16 -24.88
C ALA A 1025 39.11 1.56 -25.37
N LEU A 1026 39.77 0.75 -24.54
CA LEU A 1026 41.06 0.11 -24.83
C LEU A 1026 40.91 -1.31 -25.41
N GLY A 1027 39.67 -1.81 -25.55
CA GLY A 1027 39.39 -3.12 -26.14
C GLY A 1027 39.70 -4.32 -25.23
N GLY A 1028 39.66 -4.13 -23.90
CA GLY A 1028 39.79 -5.21 -22.91
C GLY A 1028 41.19 -5.80 -22.76
N GLY A 1029 42.24 -5.07 -23.15
CA GLY A 1029 43.63 -5.50 -22.99
C GLY A 1029 44.28 -4.95 -21.71
N ASN A 1030 43.85 -5.42 -20.53
CA ASN A 1030 44.65 -5.39 -19.31
C ASN A 1030 44.26 -6.54 -18.37
#